data_AF-A0A951URB4-F1
#
_entry.id   AF-A0A951URB4-F1
#
_cell.length_a   1.000
_cell.length_b   1.000
_cell.length_c   1.000
_cell.angle_alpha   90.00
_cell.angle_beta   90.00
_cell.angle_gamma   90.00
#
_symmetry.space_group_name_H-M   'P 1'
#
loop_
_entity.id
_entity.type
_entity.pdbx_description
1 polymer ?
#
loop_
_entity_poly.entity_id
_entity_poly.type
_entity_poly.pdbx_seq_one_letter_code
_entity_poly.pdbx_strand_id
1 'polypeptide(L)'
;MLIPQHQQELQASAISSSLANLNFHSTDDNWFIRQWINWKSEHRWKQCPFTSGWYCHTLDPQTGEPRNWGPFKPDDPLIDANKGKARKYEHPAGCETLSILLDVDRATWETIASRHRVPLSPLMLRLRDRHTQPHFWEWVWTYNLPIIICEGAKKAAALLSAGYVAIALPGVWNGRKKRQGNRPEHLIPDLQHFATADRTFFFCFDHDTHPKTRQHVSQALLRTGKLLEQASCTVKVIRLPGPEKGVDDFIVARGIESFDQLYLDAVSLQSYERHRQHWLMGHALTYEIAIDLDQPYLLQSTQSSPSQLIRPLPDSGVIALLSDMGTGKTEFLKQIKQSHPNARILNLGHRIALLRNLAARLGTAIYSDYGWNMWHERCLSLTADSLHKLNTEGNTYDYLFLDECEQFISHLLCSSTCKEHRHAILQSLKHFIYSAKCVVLSDAHLSDVSLKFILAMRPDPTELPFVIRNRYQNGNRRAFWYEGNDRSGIVRQIKASLFLGDRVIVACDGLEFSKDLYEALQTLFLEKRIVCINSENSNEPGMRSLIENINAPGKLDGLDCLIYSPSVNTGVSIDTPHFDKVFGVFVGGSLAGTDCIQALNRYRPKVEWHVWVNPNPIGGYRPTNAERIQRNRIQENDLCGFLLKIIAGSGEKTIADEFAWNAWAAIQARRNESLNNLRGDVRYLIESQGHHLILLGEEKDWETQEELKAARDINQQSRSRGICGAEKISASEARRLESKERPTQEDWYKLERYRIETSWGKEVDTELIELDKRGRTIRQFTLLEALLEEPSEVNPVNGKRIHFPPAFVAAKDLAEREKFHPLDWRNDSVTWALRRELGLHLLINPEREFRNDDLDLVALEKNAQRNALIIKDFLGLTIRRNATPIQILQQLFEQIGLRLVCDRRDGARGEQVRIYCLDLEQWAIAQEVLEYRCSKRETHPQSGVETKSVSVVTGGDFDRNINKGGAVTTEVIRLGLTPEELADGVEILSQAVAAQEQALVQSLWKIWNSSERSALLNALTSEVRRSLSECLGILPGAIVRWLCQAGDWVVDFVEADSVRIFQSGCSGKMEIALLADLC
;
A
#
# COMPACT_ATOMS: atom_id res chain seq x y z
N MET A 1 2.05 -3.03 52.86
CA MET A 1 1.71 -1.59 52.81
C MET A 1 2.59 -0.91 51.76
N LEU A 2 2.16 0.23 51.21
CA LEU A 2 3.01 1.00 50.29
C LEU A 2 4.12 1.73 51.06
N ILE A 3 5.35 1.69 50.55
CA ILE A 3 6.42 2.55 51.03
C ILE A 3 6.26 3.98 50.47
N PRO A 4 6.81 5.02 51.12
CA PRO A 4 6.61 6.42 50.71
C PRO A 4 6.95 6.70 49.24
N GLN A 5 8.03 6.10 48.73
CA GLN A 5 8.45 6.22 47.34
C GLN A 5 7.37 5.76 46.35
N HIS A 6 6.78 4.58 46.57
CA HIS A 6 5.73 4.03 45.71
C HIS A 6 4.43 4.83 45.83
N GLN A 7 4.10 5.30 47.04
CA GLN A 7 2.94 6.16 47.24
C GLN A 7 3.05 7.47 46.46
N GLN A 8 4.21 8.12 46.50
CA GLN A 8 4.49 9.34 45.74
C GLN A 8 4.41 9.08 44.21
N GLU A 9 4.92 7.94 43.74
CA GLU A 9 4.87 7.54 42.33
C GLU A 9 3.44 7.34 41.81
N LEU A 10 2.55 6.78 42.64
CA LEU A 10 1.15 6.55 42.29
C LEU A 10 0.36 7.86 42.31
N GLN A 11 0.57 8.70 43.32
CA GLN A 11 -0.05 10.04 43.41
C GLN A 11 0.35 10.94 42.23
N ALA A 12 1.60 10.86 41.78
CA ALA A 12 2.09 11.58 40.61
C ALA A 12 1.40 11.17 39.29
N SER A 13 0.61 10.09 39.29
CA SER A 13 -0.18 9.62 38.15
C SER A 13 -1.69 9.82 38.34
N ALA A 14 -2.09 10.87 39.07
CA ALA A 14 -3.50 11.21 39.36
C ALA A 14 -4.30 10.10 40.06
N ILE A 15 -3.64 9.25 40.84
CA ILE A 15 -4.29 8.19 41.64
C ILE A 15 -4.56 8.72 43.04
N SER A 16 -5.80 8.58 43.53
CA SER A 16 -6.13 8.94 44.91
C SER A 16 -5.40 8.06 45.92
N SER A 17 -5.02 8.65 47.06
CA SER A 17 -4.25 7.92 48.09
C SER A 17 -4.99 6.70 48.65
N SER A 18 -6.31 6.78 48.76
CA SER A 18 -7.16 5.69 49.23
C SER A 18 -7.17 4.51 48.25
N LEU A 19 -7.39 4.77 46.95
CA LEU A 19 -7.31 3.72 45.91
C LEU A 19 -5.92 3.13 45.78
N ALA A 20 -4.87 3.95 45.89
CA ALA A 20 -3.49 3.49 45.85
C ALA A 20 -3.21 2.49 46.97
N ASN A 21 -3.56 2.83 48.22
CA ASN A 21 -3.36 1.97 49.38
C ASN A 21 -4.21 0.69 49.35
N LEU A 22 -5.37 0.74 48.69
CA LEU A 22 -6.28 -0.39 48.58
C LEU A 22 -5.75 -1.47 47.60
N ASN A 23 -5.15 -1.06 46.48
CA ASN A 23 -4.86 -1.96 45.36
C ASN A 23 -3.38 -2.26 45.12
N PHE A 24 -2.47 -1.40 45.59
CA PHE A 24 -1.05 -1.52 45.31
C PHE A 24 -0.28 -1.86 46.59
N HIS A 25 0.71 -2.75 46.47
CA HIS A 25 1.48 -3.22 47.62
C HIS A 25 2.97 -3.27 47.30
N SER A 26 3.79 -2.72 48.20
CA SER A 26 5.24 -2.83 48.12
C SER A 26 5.72 -4.16 48.69
N THR A 27 6.76 -4.72 48.10
CA THR A 27 7.42 -5.93 48.58
C THR A 27 8.90 -5.92 48.21
N ASP A 28 9.72 -6.38 49.14
CA ASP A 28 11.14 -6.71 49.00
C ASP A 28 11.38 -8.21 49.24
N ASP A 29 10.31 -9.00 49.40
CA ASP A 29 10.41 -10.45 49.58
C ASP A 29 10.63 -11.14 48.23
N ASN A 30 11.89 -11.47 47.98
CA ASN A 30 12.34 -12.22 46.82
C ASN A 30 11.59 -13.54 46.60
N TRP A 31 11.15 -14.23 47.66
CA TRP A 31 10.40 -15.48 47.52
C TRP A 31 8.98 -15.19 47.04
N PHE A 32 8.32 -14.20 47.65
CA PHE A 32 7.01 -13.73 47.19
C PHE A 32 7.07 -13.26 45.73
N ILE A 33 8.04 -12.43 45.36
CA ILE A 33 8.18 -11.90 43.99
C ILE A 33 8.31 -13.06 42.99
N ARG A 34 9.14 -14.08 43.28
CA ARG A 34 9.27 -15.28 42.43
C ARG A 34 7.94 -15.99 42.24
N GLN A 35 7.19 -16.17 43.33
CA GLN A 35 5.88 -16.81 43.27
C GLN A 35 4.88 -16.00 42.45
N TRP A 36 4.83 -14.70 42.70
CA TRP A 36 3.90 -13.78 42.06
C TRP A 36 4.07 -13.78 40.54
N ILE A 37 5.30 -13.66 40.03
CA ILE A 37 5.57 -13.66 38.59
C ILE A 37 5.76 -15.07 37.99
N ASN A 38 5.60 -16.12 38.81
CA ASN A 38 5.81 -17.53 38.44
C ASN A 38 7.17 -17.81 37.76
N TRP A 39 8.27 -17.32 38.34
CA TRP A 39 9.62 -17.35 37.75
C TRP A 39 10.33 -18.73 37.86
N LYS A 40 9.98 -19.69 36.98
CA LYS A 40 10.52 -21.07 36.97
C LYS A 40 11.09 -21.50 35.60
N SER A 41 12.00 -22.49 35.58
CA SER A 41 12.30 -23.31 34.39
C SER A 41 11.96 -24.77 34.65
N GLU A 42 11.13 -25.34 33.78
CA GLU A 42 10.66 -26.74 33.72
C GLU A 42 10.13 -27.30 35.04
N HIS A 43 10.88 -27.35 36.15
CA HIS A 43 10.36 -27.60 37.50
C HIS A 43 11.16 -26.93 38.66
N ARG A 44 12.08 -25.97 38.39
CA ARG A 44 12.91 -25.29 39.43
C ARG A 44 12.74 -23.77 39.43
N TRP A 45 12.68 -23.17 40.62
CA TRP A 45 12.70 -21.71 40.79
C TRP A 45 14.06 -21.14 40.36
N LYS A 46 14.06 -20.12 39.50
CA LYS A 46 15.29 -19.39 39.14
C LYS A 46 15.63 -18.36 40.21
N GLN A 47 16.87 -17.85 40.19
CA GLN A 47 17.24 -16.69 41.01
C GLN A 47 16.35 -15.50 40.65
N CYS A 48 15.77 -14.85 41.67
CA CYS A 48 15.01 -13.61 41.47
C CYS A 48 16.00 -12.53 41.06
N PRO A 49 15.83 -11.88 39.91
CA PRO A 49 16.69 -10.77 39.51
C PRO A 49 16.26 -9.44 40.15
N PHE A 50 15.12 -9.40 40.82
CA PHE A 50 14.54 -8.19 41.43
C PHE A 50 14.79 -8.19 42.94
N THR A 51 15.08 -7.01 43.49
CA THR A 51 15.34 -6.73 44.91
C THR A 51 14.09 -6.24 45.62
N SER A 52 13.33 -5.34 44.98
CA SER A 52 12.09 -4.77 45.49
C SER A 52 11.21 -4.24 44.37
N GLY A 53 9.97 -3.91 44.70
CA GLY A 53 9.02 -3.24 43.81
C GLY A 53 7.62 -3.18 44.39
N TRP A 54 6.64 -2.94 43.54
CA TRP A 54 5.23 -3.03 43.90
C TRP A 54 4.44 -3.95 42.98
N TYR A 55 3.41 -4.59 43.51
CA TYR A 55 2.45 -5.40 42.76
C TYR A 55 1.02 -4.91 42.96
N CYS A 56 0.16 -5.30 42.02
CA CYS A 56 -1.28 -5.06 42.06
C CYS A 56 -1.99 -6.38 41.76
N HIS A 57 -2.92 -6.80 42.60
CA HIS A 57 -3.79 -7.95 42.33
C HIS A 57 -4.95 -7.55 41.41
N THR A 58 -5.54 -8.52 40.72
CA THR A 58 -6.82 -8.35 40.01
C THR A 58 -7.94 -9.03 40.77
N LEU A 59 -9.15 -8.48 40.72
CA LEU A 59 -10.34 -9.11 41.30
C LEU A 59 -11.05 -10.04 40.31
N ASP A 60 -11.72 -11.05 40.85
CA ASP A 60 -12.72 -11.81 40.11
C ASP A 60 -13.99 -10.96 39.89
N PRO A 61 -14.47 -10.77 38.65
CA PRO A 61 -15.65 -9.96 38.39
C PRO A 61 -16.95 -10.58 38.91
N GLN A 62 -17.00 -11.88 39.22
CA GLN A 62 -18.20 -12.56 39.72
C GLN A 62 -18.23 -12.65 41.25
N THR A 63 -17.07 -12.87 41.89
CA THR A 63 -17.02 -13.05 43.35
C THR A 63 -16.53 -11.81 44.08
N GLY A 64 -15.79 -10.94 43.42
CA GLY A 64 -15.10 -9.79 44.03
C GLY A 64 -13.83 -10.18 44.77
N GLU A 65 -13.43 -11.45 44.76
CA GLU A 65 -12.27 -11.93 45.50
C GLU A 65 -10.95 -11.66 44.74
N PRO A 66 -9.85 -11.33 45.45
CA PRO A 66 -8.54 -11.17 44.83
C PRO A 66 -8.04 -12.47 44.22
N ARG A 67 -7.56 -12.40 42.97
CA ARG A 67 -6.85 -13.49 42.29
C ARG A 67 -5.34 -13.31 42.47
N ASN A 68 -4.62 -14.43 42.59
CA ASN A 68 -3.14 -14.47 42.64
C ASN A 68 -2.52 -14.19 41.26
N TRP A 69 -2.85 -13.04 40.69
CA TRP A 69 -2.43 -12.63 39.36
C TRP A 69 -2.49 -11.11 39.25
N GLY A 70 -1.48 -10.51 38.60
CA GLY A 70 -1.46 -9.09 38.26
C GLY A 70 -0.05 -8.57 38.01
N PRO A 71 0.10 -7.29 37.59
CA PRO A 71 1.41 -6.73 37.27
C PRO A 71 2.29 -6.60 38.53
N PHE A 72 3.57 -6.88 38.35
CA PHE A 72 4.65 -6.48 39.26
C PHE A 72 5.52 -5.44 38.56
N LYS A 73 5.76 -4.30 39.22
CA LYS A 73 6.70 -3.28 38.78
C LYS A 73 7.94 -3.32 39.69
N PRO A 74 9.09 -3.79 39.19
CA PRO A 74 10.34 -3.74 39.96
C PRO A 74 10.86 -2.30 40.08
N ASP A 75 11.58 -2.03 41.16
CA ASP A 75 12.32 -0.78 41.34
C ASP A 75 13.52 -0.71 40.39
N ASP A 76 14.19 -1.86 40.23
CA ASP A 76 15.31 -2.08 39.31
C ASP A 76 14.87 -2.97 38.13
N PRO A 77 14.34 -2.40 37.04
CA PRO A 77 13.82 -3.17 35.91
C PRO A 77 14.92 -3.84 35.09
N LEU A 78 14.65 -5.07 34.65
CA LEU A 78 15.53 -5.77 33.71
C LEU A 78 15.59 -5.04 32.37
N ILE A 79 16.79 -4.97 31.78
CA ILE A 79 16.98 -4.49 30.42
C ILE A 79 16.71 -5.65 29.46
N ASP A 80 15.80 -5.43 28.52
CA ASP A 80 15.56 -6.38 27.44
C ASP A 80 16.79 -6.44 26.52
N ALA A 81 17.48 -7.59 26.52
CA ALA A 81 18.72 -7.78 25.75
C ALA A 81 18.57 -7.55 24.24
N ASN A 82 17.36 -7.73 23.69
CA ASN A 82 17.11 -7.55 22.26
C ASN A 82 16.71 -6.12 21.90
N LYS A 83 16.11 -5.39 22.84
CA LYS A 83 15.56 -4.04 22.59
C LYS A 83 16.35 -2.90 23.25
N GLY A 84 17.27 -3.22 24.16
CA GLY A 84 18.01 -2.24 24.96
C GLY A 84 17.11 -1.36 25.84
N LYS A 85 15.88 -1.79 26.13
CA LYS A 85 14.88 -1.02 26.88
C LYS A 85 14.53 -1.71 28.19
N ALA A 86 14.35 -0.93 29.25
CA ALA A 86 13.89 -1.42 30.55
C ALA A 86 12.48 -2.01 30.45
N ARG A 87 12.28 -3.22 30.99
CA ARG A 87 10.98 -3.87 31.14
C ARG A 87 10.30 -3.31 32.37
N LYS A 88 9.37 -2.37 32.14
CA LYS A 88 8.70 -1.63 33.22
C LYS A 88 7.78 -2.51 34.08
N TYR A 89 7.21 -3.58 33.53
CA TYR A 89 6.29 -4.47 34.24
C TYR A 89 6.57 -5.93 33.91
N GLU A 90 6.44 -6.79 34.92
CA GLU A 90 6.48 -8.24 34.83
C GLU A 90 5.10 -8.82 35.12
N HIS A 91 4.76 -9.91 34.44
CA HIS A 91 3.49 -10.61 34.59
C HIS A 91 3.72 -12.10 34.85
N PRO A 92 2.77 -12.79 35.52
CA PRO A 92 2.91 -14.22 35.82
C PRO A 92 3.12 -15.06 34.54
N ALA A 93 4.26 -15.74 34.46
CA ALA A 93 4.62 -16.56 33.30
C ALA A 93 3.82 -17.88 33.25
N GLY A 94 3.45 -18.34 32.06
CA GLY A 94 2.76 -19.63 31.86
C GLY A 94 1.32 -19.69 32.41
N CYS A 95 0.80 -18.59 32.93
CA CYS A 95 -0.58 -18.47 33.41
C CYS A 95 -1.49 -17.86 32.34
N GLU A 96 -2.79 -18.08 32.48
CA GLU A 96 -3.77 -17.42 31.63
C GLU A 96 -3.71 -15.90 31.84
N THR A 97 -3.65 -15.12 30.76
CA THR A 97 -3.71 -13.66 30.84
C THR A 97 -5.12 -13.21 31.21
N LEU A 98 -5.24 -12.43 32.28
CA LEU A 98 -6.49 -11.86 32.79
C LEU A 98 -6.55 -10.35 32.52
N SER A 99 -7.72 -9.75 32.77
CA SER A 99 -7.81 -8.29 32.90
C SER A 99 -7.49 -7.86 34.34
N ILE A 100 -7.19 -6.58 34.53
CA ILE A 100 -6.88 -5.97 35.81
C ILE A 100 -8.10 -5.18 36.28
N LEU A 101 -8.80 -5.74 37.25
CA LEU A 101 -9.93 -5.16 37.94
C LEU A 101 -9.49 -4.71 39.33
N LEU A 102 -9.66 -3.43 39.62
CA LEU A 102 -9.28 -2.84 40.90
C LEU A 102 -10.46 -2.82 41.87
N ASP A 103 -10.17 -2.90 43.15
CA ASP A 103 -11.12 -2.61 44.22
C ASP A 103 -11.31 -1.08 44.35
N VAL A 104 -12.46 -0.67 44.86
CA VAL A 104 -12.90 0.72 44.87
C VAL A 104 -13.35 1.13 46.27
N ASP A 105 -12.74 2.21 46.78
CA ASP A 105 -13.14 2.76 48.06
C ASP A 105 -14.56 3.39 48.00
N ARG A 106 -15.12 3.66 49.18
CA ARG A 106 -16.47 4.20 49.29
C ARG A 106 -16.65 5.54 48.57
N ALA A 107 -15.69 6.46 48.69
CA ALA A 107 -15.80 7.80 48.13
C ALA A 107 -15.76 7.76 46.60
N THR A 108 -14.87 6.93 46.03
CA THR A 108 -14.84 6.70 44.59
C THR A 108 -16.13 6.04 44.10
N TRP A 109 -16.66 5.03 44.81
CA TRP A 109 -17.93 4.40 44.42
C TRP A 109 -19.10 5.39 44.45
N GLU A 110 -19.21 6.20 45.51
CA GLU A 110 -20.23 7.27 45.60
C GLU A 110 -20.09 8.29 44.46
N THR A 111 -18.86 8.63 44.06
CA THR A 111 -18.58 9.52 42.93
C THR A 111 -19.05 8.92 41.60
N ILE A 112 -18.74 7.65 41.34
CA ILE A 112 -19.18 6.91 40.14
C ILE A 112 -20.71 6.79 40.11
N ALA A 113 -21.33 6.46 41.24
CA ALA A 113 -22.78 6.38 41.39
C ALA A 113 -23.47 7.71 41.06
N SER A 114 -22.93 8.82 41.57
CA SER A 114 -23.41 10.17 41.28
C SER A 114 -23.29 10.52 39.78
N ARG A 115 -22.12 10.26 39.16
CA ARG A 115 -21.90 10.52 37.74
C ARG A 115 -22.90 9.80 36.84
N HIS A 116 -23.17 8.52 37.13
CA HIS A 116 -24.10 7.71 36.33
C HIS A 116 -25.56 7.82 36.79
N ARG A 117 -25.86 8.61 37.84
CA ARG A 117 -27.19 8.75 38.44
C ARG A 117 -27.81 7.40 38.83
N VAL A 118 -26.97 6.49 39.34
CA VAL A 118 -27.37 5.16 39.79
C VAL A 118 -27.40 5.13 41.33
N PRO A 119 -28.46 4.58 41.95
CA PRO A 119 -28.56 4.56 43.40
C PRO A 119 -27.51 3.64 44.02
N LEU A 120 -26.92 4.11 45.13
CA LEU A 120 -26.08 3.33 46.02
C LEU A 120 -26.77 3.25 47.39
N SER A 121 -27.39 2.11 47.70
CA SER A 121 -28.23 2.04 48.90
C SER A 121 -27.38 2.03 50.18
N PRO A 122 -27.83 2.69 51.27
CA PRO A 122 -27.16 2.63 52.57
C PRO A 122 -27.07 1.21 53.14
N LEU A 123 -27.91 0.28 52.68
CA LEU A 123 -27.86 -1.14 53.03
C LEU A 123 -26.72 -1.85 52.30
N MET A 124 -26.54 -1.61 51.01
CA MET A 124 -25.42 -2.14 50.23
C MET A 124 -24.07 -1.73 50.82
N LEU A 125 -23.92 -0.45 51.16
CA LEU A 125 -22.68 0.06 51.77
C LEU A 125 -22.42 -0.61 53.13
N ARG A 126 -23.45 -0.80 53.95
CA ARG A 126 -23.35 -1.50 55.24
C ARG A 126 -23.05 -2.99 55.10
N LEU A 127 -23.59 -3.64 54.06
CA LEU A 127 -23.31 -5.05 53.76
C LEU A 127 -21.87 -5.21 53.29
N ARG A 128 -21.38 -4.35 52.40
CA ARG A 128 -19.98 -4.32 51.96
C ARG A 128 -19.00 -4.12 53.13
N ASP A 129 -19.34 -3.26 54.09
CA ASP A 129 -18.46 -3.03 55.25
C ASP A 129 -18.41 -4.24 56.22
N ARG A 130 -19.31 -5.23 56.07
CA ARG A 130 -19.40 -6.44 56.92
C ARG A 130 -19.13 -7.75 56.19
N HIS A 131 -19.32 -7.78 54.88
CA HIS A 131 -19.23 -8.95 54.00
C HIS A 131 -18.58 -8.54 52.67
N THR A 132 -17.96 -9.49 51.97
CA THR A 132 -17.39 -9.28 50.64
C THR A 132 -18.42 -8.99 49.54
N GLN A 133 -19.72 -9.04 49.84
CA GLN A 133 -20.80 -8.77 48.89
C GLN A 133 -21.89 -7.84 49.44
N PRO A 134 -22.53 -7.01 48.58
CA PRO A 134 -22.27 -6.86 47.14
C PRO A 134 -21.00 -6.05 46.86
N HIS A 135 -20.23 -6.44 45.85
CA HIS A 135 -18.98 -5.79 45.49
C HIS A 135 -19.15 -4.83 44.30
N PHE A 136 -18.15 -3.96 44.08
CA PHE A 136 -18.22 -2.89 43.07
C PHE A 136 -18.52 -3.42 41.66
N TRP A 137 -17.86 -4.51 41.26
CA TRP A 137 -18.00 -5.08 39.92
C TRP A 137 -19.36 -5.76 39.68
N GLU A 138 -19.96 -6.38 40.69
CA GLU A 138 -21.34 -6.87 40.64
C GLU A 138 -22.33 -5.72 40.45
N TRP A 139 -22.11 -4.58 41.12
CA TRP A 139 -22.93 -3.39 40.95
C TRP A 139 -22.77 -2.77 39.55
N VAL A 140 -21.54 -2.65 39.03
CA VAL A 140 -21.27 -2.25 37.64
C VAL A 140 -21.96 -3.18 36.65
N TRP A 141 -21.97 -4.49 36.93
CA TRP A 141 -22.65 -5.48 36.12
C TRP A 141 -24.17 -5.25 36.14
N THR A 142 -24.76 -5.18 37.33
CA THR A 142 -26.20 -5.06 37.59
C THR A 142 -26.84 -3.83 36.93
N TYR A 143 -26.17 -2.68 36.99
CA TYR A 143 -26.70 -1.43 36.42
C TYR A 143 -26.24 -1.14 34.99
N ASN A 144 -25.62 -2.14 34.34
CA ASN A 144 -25.13 -2.05 32.96
C ASN A 144 -24.25 -0.82 32.66
N LEU A 145 -23.41 -0.43 33.63
CA LEU A 145 -22.65 0.82 33.54
C LEU A 145 -21.60 0.77 32.40
N PRO A 146 -21.32 1.92 31.76
CA PRO A 146 -20.30 2.01 30.73
C PRO A 146 -18.91 1.75 31.31
N ILE A 147 -18.05 1.09 30.54
CA ILE A 147 -16.71 0.69 30.99
C ILE A 147 -15.64 1.25 30.03
N ILE A 148 -14.61 1.87 30.60
CA ILE A 148 -13.40 2.27 29.86
C ILE A 148 -12.36 1.16 29.91
N ILE A 149 -11.85 0.74 28.76
CA ILE A 149 -10.75 -0.21 28.62
C ILE A 149 -9.46 0.57 28.33
N CYS A 150 -8.45 0.44 29.19
CA CYS A 150 -7.14 1.09 29.06
C CYS A 150 -5.97 0.10 29.19
N GLU A 151 -4.74 0.56 28.98
CA GLU A 151 -3.52 -0.27 29.10
C GLU A 151 -2.77 0.00 30.42
N GLY A 152 -2.81 -0.97 31.34
CA GLY A 152 -2.07 -0.96 32.61
C GLY A 152 -2.84 -0.43 33.83
N ALA A 153 -2.46 -0.93 35.01
CA ALA A 153 -3.17 -0.70 36.28
C ALA A 153 -3.22 0.77 36.72
N LYS A 154 -2.12 1.53 36.56
CA LYS A 154 -2.07 2.96 36.93
C LYS A 154 -3.13 3.78 36.20
N LYS A 155 -3.36 3.48 34.92
CA LYS A 155 -4.34 4.18 34.08
C LYS A 155 -5.78 3.88 34.50
N ALA A 156 -6.08 2.63 34.83
CA ALA A 156 -7.38 2.27 35.38
C ALA A 156 -7.60 2.93 36.75
N ALA A 157 -6.58 2.96 37.61
CA ALA A 157 -6.65 3.61 38.92
C ALA A 157 -6.85 5.13 38.80
N ALA A 158 -6.19 5.79 37.84
CA ALA A 158 -6.38 7.21 37.56
C ALA A 158 -7.80 7.51 37.05
N LEU A 159 -8.31 6.69 36.13
CA LEU A 159 -9.69 6.81 35.63
C LEU A 159 -10.74 6.57 36.73
N LEU A 160 -10.55 5.55 37.58
CA LEU A 160 -11.40 5.30 38.75
C LEU A 160 -11.33 6.48 39.73
N SER A 161 -10.14 7.02 40.00
CA SER A 161 -9.96 8.22 40.83
C SER A 161 -10.68 9.44 40.25
N ALA A 162 -10.73 9.56 38.92
CA ALA A 162 -11.49 10.57 38.20
C ALA A 162 -13.00 10.28 38.14
N GLY A 163 -13.47 9.15 38.68
CA GLY A 163 -14.87 8.73 38.79
C GLY A 163 -15.41 7.92 37.60
N TYR A 164 -14.55 7.33 36.77
CA TYR A 164 -14.94 6.51 35.62
C TYR A 164 -14.73 5.03 35.92
N VAL A 165 -15.68 4.18 35.51
CA VAL A 165 -15.49 2.73 35.59
C VAL A 165 -14.44 2.31 34.57
N ALA A 166 -13.33 1.72 35.02
CA ALA A 166 -12.21 1.36 34.14
C ALA A 166 -11.65 -0.03 34.42
N ILE A 167 -11.44 -0.80 33.36
CA ILE A 167 -10.75 -2.10 33.36
C ILE A 167 -9.43 -1.94 32.60
N ALA A 168 -8.33 -2.39 33.20
CA ALA A 168 -7.04 -2.38 32.55
C ALA A 168 -6.73 -3.72 31.86
N LEU A 169 -6.08 -3.64 30.70
CA LEU A 169 -5.43 -4.78 30.05
C LEU A 169 -3.92 -4.71 30.30
N PRO A 170 -3.23 -5.85 30.50
CA PRO A 170 -1.75 -5.89 30.57
C PRO A 170 -1.06 -5.45 29.28
N GLY A 171 -1.78 -5.56 28.16
CA GLY A 171 -1.34 -5.13 26.85
C GLY A 171 -2.54 -5.08 25.91
N VAL A 172 -2.49 -4.23 24.91
CA VAL A 172 -3.64 -3.95 24.01
C VAL A 172 -4.22 -5.19 23.30
N TRP A 173 -3.43 -6.25 23.09
CA TRP A 173 -3.90 -7.51 22.48
C TRP A 173 -4.59 -8.46 23.46
N ASN A 174 -4.52 -8.20 24.76
CA ASN A 174 -4.93 -9.14 25.80
C ASN A 174 -6.42 -9.05 26.17
N GLY A 175 -7.21 -8.28 25.43
CA GLY A 175 -8.67 -8.28 25.57
C GLY A 175 -9.36 -9.50 24.93
N ARG A 176 -8.61 -10.37 24.24
CA ARG A 176 -9.17 -11.52 23.53
C ARG A 176 -8.17 -12.65 23.35
N LYS A 177 -8.68 -13.86 23.08
CA LYS A 177 -7.89 -15.03 22.72
C LYS A 177 -7.84 -15.19 21.21
N LYS A 178 -6.64 -15.38 20.66
CA LYS A 178 -6.43 -15.65 19.23
C LYS A 178 -7.10 -16.98 18.84
N ARG A 179 -7.50 -17.09 17.56
CA ARG A 179 -8.00 -18.34 16.97
C ARG A 179 -7.02 -19.49 17.24
N GLN A 180 -7.51 -20.62 17.74
CA GLN A 180 -6.75 -21.86 17.93
C GLN A 180 -7.45 -23.01 17.20
N GLY A 181 -6.84 -23.51 16.12
CA GLY A 181 -7.46 -24.52 15.25
C GLY A 181 -8.82 -24.07 14.72
N ASN A 182 -9.86 -24.83 15.08
CA ASN A 182 -11.26 -24.55 14.72
C ASN A 182 -11.99 -23.60 15.68
N ARG A 183 -11.41 -23.25 16.84
CA ARG A 183 -12.05 -22.32 17.79
C ARG A 183 -11.87 -20.87 17.32
N PRO A 184 -12.96 -20.11 17.08
CA PRO A 184 -12.87 -18.72 16.64
C PRO A 184 -12.22 -17.82 17.70
N GLU A 185 -11.80 -16.63 17.26
CA GLU A 185 -11.37 -15.56 18.16
C GLU A 185 -12.55 -15.17 19.08
N HIS A 186 -12.30 -15.00 20.38
CA HIS A 186 -13.31 -14.67 21.38
C HIS A 186 -12.72 -13.79 22.48
N LEU A 187 -13.57 -13.06 23.20
CA LEU A 187 -13.18 -12.21 24.32
C LEU A 187 -12.56 -13.05 25.45
N ILE A 188 -11.67 -12.46 26.25
CA ILE A 188 -11.24 -13.10 27.49
C ILE A 188 -12.44 -13.25 28.46
N PRO A 189 -12.44 -14.24 29.37
CA PRO A 189 -13.58 -14.51 30.25
C PRO A 189 -14.06 -13.28 31.02
N ASP A 190 -13.15 -12.45 31.53
CA ASP A 190 -13.50 -11.25 32.29
C ASP A 190 -14.26 -10.22 31.42
N LEU A 191 -13.80 -9.93 30.20
CA LEU A 191 -14.51 -9.01 29.31
C LEU A 191 -15.81 -9.62 28.78
N GLN A 192 -15.84 -10.93 28.55
CA GLN A 192 -17.05 -11.64 28.14
C GLN A 192 -18.15 -11.55 29.20
N HIS A 193 -17.80 -11.54 30.48
CA HIS A 193 -18.75 -11.38 31.59
C HIS A 193 -19.47 -10.01 31.54
N PHE A 194 -18.76 -8.94 31.17
CA PHE A 194 -19.35 -7.60 31.03
C PHE A 194 -19.96 -7.33 29.65
N ALA A 195 -19.72 -8.17 28.64
CA ALA A 195 -20.25 -8.03 27.28
C ALA A 195 -21.75 -8.35 27.22
N THR A 196 -22.53 -7.46 27.82
CA THR A 196 -24.00 -7.51 27.99
C THR A 196 -24.64 -6.57 26.98
N ALA A 197 -25.85 -6.91 26.53
CA ALA A 197 -26.57 -6.12 25.53
C ALA A 197 -26.69 -4.65 25.96
N ASP A 198 -26.52 -3.74 25.00
CA ASP A 198 -26.60 -2.29 25.17
C ASP A 198 -25.53 -1.65 26.08
N ARG A 199 -24.61 -2.44 26.68
CA ARG A 199 -23.48 -1.87 27.43
C ARG A 199 -22.61 -1.05 26.50
N THR A 200 -22.19 0.13 26.96
CA THR A 200 -21.19 0.93 26.25
C THR A 200 -19.77 0.64 26.75
N PHE A 201 -18.87 0.30 25.84
CA PHE A 201 -17.44 0.21 26.08
C PHE A 201 -16.70 1.36 25.41
N PHE A 202 -15.75 1.96 26.12
CA PHE A 202 -14.85 2.98 25.58
C PHE A 202 -13.43 2.42 25.55
N PHE A 203 -12.73 2.51 24.43
CA PHE A 203 -11.28 2.28 24.40
C PHE A 203 -10.53 3.58 24.63
N CYS A 204 -9.59 3.59 25.57
CA CYS A 204 -8.68 4.70 25.85
C CYS A 204 -7.25 4.16 26.00
N PHE A 205 -6.60 3.89 24.86
CA PHE A 205 -5.22 3.41 24.81
C PHE A 205 -4.22 4.57 24.68
N ASP A 206 -2.96 4.29 25.01
CA ASP A 206 -1.88 5.27 25.01
C ASP A 206 -1.71 5.98 23.67
N HIS A 207 -1.39 7.27 23.73
CA HIS A 207 -0.93 8.04 22.59
C HIS A 207 0.48 7.59 22.19
N ASP A 208 0.70 7.34 20.90
CA ASP A 208 2.02 7.00 20.37
C ASP A 208 2.24 7.76 19.06
N THR A 209 3.44 8.32 18.88
CA THR A 209 3.80 9.08 17.68
C THR A 209 4.34 8.16 16.57
N HIS A 210 4.80 6.95 16.92
CA HIS A 210 5.42 6.04 15.97
C HIS A 210 4.37 5.29 15.14
N PRO A 211 4.38 5.42 13.79
CA PRO A 211 3.33 4.87 12.92
C PRO A 211 3.07 3.37 13.09
N LYS A 212 4.13 2.54 13.20
CA LYS A 212 3.99 1.08 13.39
C LYS A 212 3.27 0.73 14.70
N THR A 213 3.53 1.49 15.77
CA THR A 213 2.90 1.25 17.07
C THR A 213 1.43 1.65 17.03
N ARG A 214 1.11 2.81 16.45
CA ARG A 214 -0.28 3.25 16.21
C ARG A 214 -1.09 2.21 15.43
N GLN A 215 -0.50 1.64 14.37
CA GLN A 215 -1.15 0.57 13.59
C GLN A 215 -1.44 -0.67 14.43
N HIS A 216 -0.47 -1.09 15.24
CA HIS A 216 -0.58 -2.26 16.10
C HIS A 216 -1.65 -2.09 17.19
N VAL A 217 -1.66 -0.93 17.87
CA VAL A 217 -2.67 -0.55 18.87
C VAL A 217 -4.06 -0.50 18.23
N SER A 218 -4.17 0.17 17.09
CA SER A 218 -5.43 0.32 16.36
C SER A 218 -6.00 -1.03 15.90
N GLN A 219 -5.14 -1.94 15.44
CA GLN A 219 -5.57 -3.29 15.05
C GLN A 219 -6.06 -4.11 16.25
N ALA A 220 -5.38 -4.02 17.40
CA ALA A 220 -5.79 -4.68 18.62
C ALA A 220 -7.16 -4.18 19.11
N LEU A 221 -7.35 -2.86 19.10
CA LEU A 221 -8.59 -2.18 19.43
C LEU A 221 -9.73 -2.66 18.52
N LEU A 222 -9.58 -2.57 17.18
CA LEU A 222 -10.63 -2.95 16.24
C LEU A 222 -11.07 -4.41 16.39
N ARG A 223 -10.12 -5.34 16.58
CA ARG A 223 -10.47 -6.77 16.73
C ARG A 223 -11.20 -7.04 18.03
N THR A 224 -10.79 -6.40 19.13
CA THR A 224 -11.48 -6.55 20.43
C THR A 224 -12.85 -5.87 20.40
N GLY A 225 -12.94 -4.66 19.82
CA GLY A 225 -14.19 -3.92 19.65
C GLY A 225 -15.22 -4.67 18.82
N LYS A 226 -14.82 -5.30 17.70
CA LYS A 226 -15.75 -6.09 16.87
C LYS A 226 -16.35 -7.28 17.62
N LEU A 227 -15.61 -7.91 18.54
CA LEU A 227 -16.15 -8.98 19.38
C LEU A 227 -17.16 -8.44 20.41
N LEU A 228 -16.95 -7.23 20.94
CA LEU A 228 -17.92 -6.56 21.82
C LEU A 228 -19.18 -6.16 21.05
N GLU A 229 -19.06 -5.62 19.83
CA GLU A 229 -20.21 -5.33 18.97
C GLU A 229 -21.00 -6.60 18.59
N GLN A 230 -20.32 -7.72 18.36
CA GLN A 230 -20.96 -9.03 18.17
C GLN A 230 -21.77 -9.48 19.39
N ALA A 231 -21.40 -9.05 20.59
CA ALA A 231 -22.15 -9.25 21.82
C ALA A 231 -23.24 -8.17 22.05
N SER A 232 -23.62 -7.41 21.01
CA SER A 232 -24.61 -6.32 21.06
C SER A 232 -24.23 -5.17 22.02
N CYS A 233 -22.94 -4.97 22.25
CA CYS A 233 -22.44 -3.80 22.98
C CYS A 233 -22.26 -2.60 22.04
N THR A 234 -22.37 -1.39 22.58
CA THR A 234 -21.93 -0.16 21.89
C THR A 234 -20.45 0.08 22.14
N VAL A 235 -19.65 0.29 21.09
CA VAL A 235 -18.21 0.54 21.24
C VAL A 235 -17.85 1.94 20.76
N LYS A 236 -17.14 2.68 21.63
CA LYS A 236 -16.61 4.02 21.36
C LYS A 236 -15.09 4.06 21.59
N VAL A 237 -14.43 5.06 21.01
CA VAL A 237 -12.98 5.25 21.09
C VAL A 237 -12.67 6.67 21.51
N ILE A 238 -11.98 6.80 22.65
CA ILE A 238 -11.41 8.04 23.16
C ILE A 238 -9.99 8.17 22.62
N ARG A 239 -9.68 9.31 22.00
CA ARG A 239 -8.38 9.57 21.39
C ARG A 239 -7.64 10.65 22.20
N LEU A 240 -6.54 10.26 22.84
CA LEU A 240 -5.67 11.21 23.52
C LEU A 240 -4.95 12.09 22.46
N PRO A 241 -5.03 13.43 22.57
CA PRO A 241 -4.49 14.34 21.55
C PRO A 241 -2.95 14.41 21.55
N GLY A 242 -2.29 13.93 22.61
CA GLY A 242 -0.86 14.12 22.83
C GLY A 242 -0.51 15.55 23.26
N PRO A 243 0.73 15.82 23.69
CA PRO A 243 1.88 14.90 23.68
C PRO A 243 1.90 13.89 24.84
N GLU A 244 1.00 14.02 25.81
CA GLU A 244 0.91 13.11 26.96
C GLU A 244 0.58 11.69 26.49
N LYS A 245 1.35 10.71 26.98
CA LYS A 245 1.29 9.33 26.51
C LYS A 245 0.10 8.59 27.09
N GLY A 246 0.02 8.52 28.41
CA GLY A 246 -1.06 7.84 29.13
C GLY A 246 -2.20 8.78 29.50
N VAL A 247 -3.38 8.21 29.76
CA VAL A 247 -4.52 8.98 30.28
C VAL A 247 -4.26 9.51 31.70
N ASP A 248 -3.46 8.80 32.48
CA ASP A 248 -2.95 9.26 33.78
C ASP A 248 -2.11 10.53 33.62
N ASP A 249 -1.15 10.53 32.71
CA ASP A 249 -0.33 11.72 32.41
C ASP A 249 -1.18 12.88 31.87
N PHE A 250 -2.16 12.58 31.02
CA PHE A 250 -3.09 13.57 30.47
C PHE A 250 -3.94 14.26 31.55
N ILE A 251 -4.50 13.48 32.48
CA ILE A 251 -5.30 14.03 33.60
C ILE A 251 -4.43 14.88 34.52
N VAL A 252 -3.19 14.47 34.79
CA VAL A 252 -2.24 15.28 35.58
C VAL A 252 -1.94 16.62 34.89
N ALA A 253 -1.69 16.59 33.57
CA ALA A 253 -1.30 17.78 32.82
C ALA A 253 -2.46 18.74 32.52
N ARG A 254 -3.67 18.22 32.26
CA ARG A 254 -4.80 18.99 31.71
C ARG A 254 -6.08 18.96 32.54
N GLY A 255 -6.09 18.20 33.63
CA GLY A 255 -7.23 18.07 34.52
C GLY A 255 -8.34 17.13 34.02
N ILE A 256 -9.26 16.80 34.93
CA ILE A 256 -10.38 15.89 34.70
C ILE A 256 -11.38 16.48 33.70
N GLU A 257 -11.65 17.79 33.76
CA GLU A 257 -12.59 18.47 32.85
C GLU A 257 -12.18 18.33 31.37
N SER A 258 -10.88 18.40 31.08
CA SER A 258 -10.36 18.15 29.72
C SER A 258 -10.60 16.70 29.27
N PHE A 259 -10.54 15.74 30.18
CA PHE A 259 -10.83 14.34 29.89
C PHE A 259 -12.33 14.09 29.73
N ASP A 260 -13.18 14.78 30.50
CA ASP A 260 -14.64 14.73 30.36
C ASP A 260 -15.06 15.11 28.93
N GLN A 261 -14.41 16.12 28.34
CA GLN A 261 -14.67 16.50 26.96
C GLN A 261 -14.25 15.41 25.95
N LEU A 262 -13.08 14.78 26.15
CA LEU A 262 -12.66 13.65 25.31
C LEU A 262 -13.60 12.43 25.42
N TYR A 263 -14.19 12.22 26.59
CA TYR A 263 -15.18 11.17 26.82
C TYR A 263 -16.48 11.46 26.07
N LEU A 264 -16.95 12.72 26.07
CA LEU A 264 -18.13 13.15 25.32
C LEU A 264 -17.90 13.08 23.79
N ASP A 265 -16.71 13.47 23.33
CA ASP A 265 -16.30 13.47 21.92
C ASP A 265 -15.87 12.09 21.39
N ALA A 266 -16.04 11.03 22.19
CA ALA A 266 -15.65 9.68 21.82
C ALA A 266 -16.40 9.21 20.55
N VAL A 267 -15.63 8.78 19.56
CA VAL A 267 -16.16 8.36 18.25
C VAL A 267 -16.60 6.90 18.26
N SER A 268 -17.57 6.51 17.42
CA SER A 268 -17.94 5.10 17.27
C SER A 268 -16.78 4.25 16.72
N LEU A 269 -16.79 2.95 17.00
CA LEU A 269 -15.79 2.02 16.45
C LEU A 269 -15.75 2.07 14.92
N GLN A 270 -16.91 2.18 14.27
CA GLN A 270 -17.01 2.32 12.82
C GLN A 270 -16.35 3.62 12.32
N SER A 271 -16.60 4.75 12.98
CA SER A 271 -15.96 6.03 12.62
C SER A 271 -14.44 5.96 12.81
N TYR A 272 -13.98 5.32 13.90
CA TYR A 272 -12.57 5.07 14.14
C TYR A 272 -11.94 4.16 13.07
N GLU A 273 -12.62 3.08 12.67
CA GLU A 273 -12.15 2.18 11.61
C GLU A 273 -12.00 2.90 10.27
N ARG A 274 -12.99 3.72 9.89
CA ARG A 274 -12.91 4.57 8.69
C ARG A 274 -11.70 5.50 8.77
N HIS A 275 -11.61 6.31 9.82
CA HIS A 275 -10.49 7.24 10.00
C HIS A 275 -9.12 6.55 9.94
N ARG A 276 -9.00 5.35 10.54
CA ARG A 276 -7.79 4.52 10.47
C ARG A 276 -7.48 4.10 9.03
N GLN A 277 -8.48 3.60 8.29
CA GLN A 277 -8.30 3.21 6.88
C GLN A 277 -7.81 4.41 6.06
N HIS A 278 -8.38 5.59 6.25
CA HIS A 278 -7.93 6.78 5.52
C HIS A 278 -6.53 7.26 5.91
N TRP A 279 -6.15 7.15 7.19
CA TRP A 279 -4.78 7.40 7.61
C TRP A 279 -3.80 6.39 6.98
N LEU A 280 -4.17 5.11 6.88
CA LEU A 280 -3.36 4.09 6.18
C LEU A 280 -3.24 4.38 4.68
N MET A 281 -4.31 4.86 4.07
CA MET A 281 -4.31 5.35 2.70
C MET A 281 -3.56 6.69 2.53
N GLY A 282 -2.96 7.27 3.58
CA GLY A 282 -2.17 8.50 3.47
C GLY A 282 -2.98 9.78 3.24
N HIS A 283 -4.28 9.80 3.59
CA HIS A 283 -5.09 11.03 3.51
C HIS A 283 -4.83 12.03 4.64
N ALA A 284 -3.96 11.69 5.59
CA ALA A 284 -3.54 12.58 6.67
C ALA A 284 -2.01 12.66 6.71
N LEU A 285 -1.49 13.89 6.73
CA LEU A 285 -0.05 14.17 6.75
C LEU A 285 0.56 13.83 8.13
N THR A 286 1.78 13.30 8.14
CA THR A 286 2.57 13.10 9.37
C THR A 286 3.53 14.26 9.66
N TYR A 287 3.74 15.15 8.69
CA TYR A 287 4.54 16.37 8.85
C TYR A 287 3.84 17.42 9.70
N GLU A 288 4.62 18.23 10.43
CA GLU A 288 4.10 19.34 11.24
C GLU A 288 3.41 20.38 10.35
N ILE A 289 2.29 20.90 10.84
CA ILE A 289 1.50 21.91 10.14
C ILE A 289 1.98 23.29 10.58
N ALA A 290 2.69 23.97 9.70
CA ALA A 290 3.29 25.27 9.98
C ALA A 290 2.26 26.40 10.02
N ILE A 291 1.22 26.31 9.18
CA ILE A 291 0.08 27.23 9.12
C ILE A 291 -1.20 26.41 9.00
N ASP A 292 -2.13 26.60 9.93
CA ASP A 292 -3.45 25.96 9.91
C ASP A 292 -4.53 27.06 9.78
N LEU A 293 -5.20 27.07 8.63
CA LEU A 293 -6.22 28.04 8.24
C LEU A 293 -7.61 27.38 8.29
N ASP A 294 -8.65 28.19 8.41
CA ASP A 294 -10.04 27.73 8.30
C ASP A 294 -10.87 28.83 7.64
N GLN A 295 -10.65 29.02 6.34
CA GLN A 295 -11.26 30.11 5.58
C GLN A 295 -11.60 29.68 4.14
N PRO A 296 -12.67 30.24 3.53
CA PRO A 296 -13.12 29.87 2.19
C PRO A 296 -12.05 29.99 1.11
N TYR A 297 -11.20 31.00 1.23
CA TYR A 297 -10.11 31.28 0.30
C TYR A 297 -8.79 31.41 1.05
N LEU A 298 -7.71 30.90 0.47
CA LEU A 298 -6.36 31.00 1.04
C LEU A 298 -5.88 32.45 1.15
N LEU A 299 -6.37 33.32 0.28
CA LEU A 299 -6.08 34.75 0.26
C LEU A 299 -7.39 35.53 0.43
N GLN A 300 -7.42 36.50 1.34
CA GLN A 300 -8.63 37.27 1.66
C GLN A 300 -8.97 38.35 0.60
N SER A 301 -8.02 38.76 -0.26
CA SER A 301 -8.28 39.63 -1.41
C SER A 301 -7.21 39.46 -2.50
N THR A 302 -7.52 39.87 -3.74
CA THR A 302 -6.59 39.89 -4.88
C THR A 302 -5.47 40.93 -4.77
N GLN A 303 -5.52 41.81 -3.76
CA GLN A 303 -4.51 42.84 -3.49
C GLN A 303 -3.69 42.57 -2.22
N SER A 304 -4.01 41.55 -1.41
CA SER A 304 -3.33 41.28 -0.14
C SER A 304 -2.20 40.27 -0.32
N SER A 305 -0.96 40.70 -0.12
CA SER A 305 0.29 39.92 -0.18
C SER A 305 0.27 38.63 0.69
N PRO A 306 1.06 37.57 0.36
CA PRO A 306 1.21 36.38 1.22
C PRO A 306 1.77 36.72 2.61
N SER A 307 2.28 37.94 2.80
CA SER A 307 2.74 38.51 4.07
C SER A 307 1.62 38.78 5.09
N GLN A 308 0.34 38.58 4.75
CA GLN A 308 -0.78 38.60 5.72
C GLN A 308 -1.15 37.21 6.25
N LEU A 309 -0.47 36.14 5.83
CA LEU A 309 -0.48 34.90 6.59
C LEU A 309 0.18 35.14 7.95
N ILE A 310 -0.29 34.46 9.00
CA ILE A 310 0.18 34.62 10.40
C ILE A 310 1.72 34.46 10.52
N ARG A 311 2.37 33.84 9.53
CA ARG A 311 3.82 33.71 9.37
C ARG A 311 4.25 34.02 7.93
N PRO A 312 5.44 34.63 7.72
CA PRO A 312 6.01 34.80 6.39
C PRO A 312 6.30 33.45 5.74
N LEU A 313 6.07 33.35 4.42
CA LEU A 313 6.43 32.16 3.64
C LEU A 313 7.95 32.05 3.52
N PRO A 314 8.52 30.83 3.53
CA PRO A 314 9.95 30.65 3.30
C PRO A 314 10.30 30.95 1.82
N ASP A 315 11.45 31.59 1.60
CA ASP A 315 11.95 31.91 0.25
C ASP A 315 12.71 30.75 -0.41
N SER A 316 12.86 29.62 0.29
CA SER A 316 13.56 28.41 -0.16
C SER A 316 12.96 27.15 0.44
N GLY A 317 13.26 26.02 -0.19
CA GLY A 317 12.83 24.69 0.24
C GLY A 317 11.46 24.27 -0.28
N VAL A 318 10.84 23.27 0.35
CA VAL A 318 9.54 22.73 -0.08
C VAL A 318 8.38 23.39 0.67
N ILE A 319 7.49 24.08 -0.06
CA ILE A 319 6.21 24.58 0.45
C ILE A 319 5.11 23.62 0.01
N ALA A 320 4.29 23.14 0.95
CA ALA A 320 3.23 22.20 0.65
C ALA A 320 1.87 22.72 1.08
N LEU A 321 0.96 22.88 0.13
CA LEU A 321 -0.36 23.44 0.32
C LEU A 321 -1.43 22.33 0.26
N LEU A 322 -1.99 22.01 1.42
CA LEU A 322 -3.14 21.11 1.57
C LEU A 322 -4.42 21.97 1.72
N SER A 323 -5.19 22.10 0.64
CA SER A 323 -6.41 22.91 0.64
C SER A 323 -7.45 22.36 -0.33
N ASP A 324 -8.73 22.42 0.03
CA ASP A 324 -9.83 21.81 -0.74
C ASP A 324 -9.97 22.41 -2.16
N MET A 325 -10.77 21.79 -3.03
CA MET A 325 -11.04 22.30 -4.38
C MET A 325 -11.80 23.63 -4.33
N GLY A 326 -11.40 24.60 -5.17
CA GLY A 326 -12.08 25.90 -5.27
C GLY A 326 -11.70 26.93 -4.19
N THR A 327 -10.66 26.66 -3.39
CA THR A 327 -10.20 27.53 -2.28
C THR A 327 -9.12 28.56 -2.66
N GLY A 328 -8.85 28.75 -3.97
CA GLY A 328 -7.90 29.76 -4.45
C GLY A 328 -6.42 29.30 -4.50
N LYS A 329 -6.14 28.00 -4.68
CA LYS A 329 -4.76 27.47 -4.76
C LYS A 329 -3.97 28.07 -5.94
N THR A 330 -4.61 28.23 -7.09
CA THR A 330 -3.96 28.83 -8.26
C THR A 330 -3.68 30.33 -8.05
N GLU A 331 -4.59 31.06 -7.39
CA GLU A 331 -4.39 32.46 -6.99
C GLU A 331 -3.18 32.60 -6.05
N PHE A 332 -3.00 31.65 -5.14
CA PHE A 332 -1.84 31.57 -4.26
C PHE A 332 -0.52 31.41 -5.06
N LEU A 333 -0.48 30.49 -6.03
CA LEU A 333 0.70 30.32 -6.91
C LEU A 333 0.99 31.58 -7.74
N LYS A 334 -0.06 32.24 -8.26
CA LYS A 334 0.06 33.50 -9.01
C LYS A 334 0.71 34.59 -8.17
N GLN A 335 0.35 34.65 -6.89
CA GLN A 335 0.88 35.63 -5.98
C GLN A 335 2.35 35.40 -5.60
N ILE A 336 2.76 34.15 -5.42
CA ILE A 336 4.18 33.80 -5.23
C ILE A 336 4.98 34.30 -6.43
N LYS A 337 4.53 34.00 -7.65
CA LYS A 337 5.17 34.51 -8.88
C LYS A 337 5.27 36.04 -8.90
N GLN A 338 4.19 36.75 -8.55
CA GLN A 338 4.19 38.23 -8.53
C GLN A 338 5.15 38.81 -7.49
N SER A 339 5.39 38.10 -6.39
CA SER A 339 6.34 38.48 -5.34
C SER A 339 7.80 38.29 -5.77
N HIS A 340 8.05 37.44 -6.78
CA HIS A 340 9.36 37.17 -7.34
C HIS A 340 9.40 37.41 -8.86
N PRO A 341 9.23 38.67 -9.33
CA PRO A 341 9.15 38.98 -10.75
C PRO A 341 10.42 38.60 -11.50
N ASN A 342 11.56 38.55 -10.79
CA ASN A 342 12.88 38.21 -11.31
C ASN A 342 13.24 36.71 -11.36
N ALA A 343 12.39 35.85 -10.80
CA ALA A 343 12.64 34.42 -10.78
C ALA A 343 12.37 33.73 -12.13
N ARG A 344 13.11 32.66 -12.40
CA ARG A 344 12.74 31.63 -13.38
C ARG A 344 11.76 30.66 -12.75
N ILE A 345 10.64 30.38 -13.42
CA ILE A 345 9.57 29.53 -12.90
C ILE A 345 9.27 28.40 -13.88
N LEU A 346 9.28 27.16 -13.37
CA LEU A 346 8.81 25.98 -14.09
C LEU A 346 7.53 25.47 -13.45
N ASN A 347 6.42 25.53 -14.18
CA ASN A 347 5.14 24.99 -13.77
C ASN A 347 4.91 23.62 -14.44
N LEU A 348 4.76 22.58 -13.63
CA LEU A 348 4.60 21.21 -14.08
C LEU A 348 3.16 20.75 -13.86
N GLY A 349 2.55 20.24 -14.93
CA GLY A 349 1.22 19.65 -14.91
C GLY A 349 1.22 18.24 -15.49
N HIS A 350 0.11 17.53 -15.36
CA HIS A 350 0.00 16.16 -15.83
C HIS A 350 -0.78 16.04 -17.16
N ARG A 351 -1.51 17.09 -17.59
CA ARG A 351 -2.33 17.10 -18.81
C ARG A 351 -2.28 18.44 -19.51
N ILE A 352 -2.26 18.43 -20.85
CA ILE A 352 -2.09 19.64 -21.66
C ILE A 352 -3.26 20.61 -21.46
N ALA A 353 -4.52 20.13 -21.48
CA ALA A 353 -5.70 20.98 -21.34
C ALA A 353 -5.73 21.73 -19.99
N LEU A 354 -5.47 21.01 -18.88
CA LEU A 354 -5.29 21.58 -17.54
C LEU A 354 -4.19 22.65 -17.53
N LEU A 355 -3.04 22.27 -18.06
CA LEU A 355 -1.85 23.12 -18.04
C LEU A 355 -2.06 24.40 -18.83
N ARG A 356 -2.80 24.37 -19.96
CA ARG A 356 -3.11 25.58 -20.74
C ARG A 356 -3.92 26.59 -19.92
N ASN A 357 -4.97 26.14 -19.25
CA ASN A 357 -5.80 26.99 -18.38
C ASN A 357 -4.98 27.57 -17.21
N LEU A 358 -4.15 26.73 -16.58
CA LEU A 358 -3.26 27.14 -15.49
C LEU A 358 -2.21 28.16 -15.97
N ALA A 359 -1.58 27.90 -17.11
CA ALA A 359 -0.56 28.75 -17.70
C ALA A 359 -1.11 30.13 -18.09
N ALA A 360 -2.33 30.21 -18.62
CA ALA A 360 -3.00 31.48 -18.88
C ALA A 360 -3.24 32.29 -17.59
N ARG A 361 -3.64 31.63 -16.49
CA ARG A 361 -3.86 32.28 -15.19
C ARG A 361 -2.56 32.74 -14.53
N LEU A 362 -1.50 31.94 -14.64
CA LEU A 362 -0.17 32.25 -14.11
C LEU A 362 0.62 33.21 -15.02
N GLY A 363 0.26 33.34 -16.30
CA GLY A 363 1.00 34.10 -17.32
C GLY A 363 2.34 33.46 -17.68
N THR A 364 2.37 32.15 -17.90
CA THR A 364 3.59 31.39 -18.31
C THR A 364 3.47 30.93 -19.76
N ALA A 365 4.59 30.85 -20.48
CA ALA A 365 4.62 30.26 -21.83
C ALA A 365 4.28 28.76 -21.79
N ILE A 366 3.55 28.26 -22.79
CA ILE A 366 3.12 26.85 -22.87
C ILE A 366 3.96 26.11 -23.90
N TYR A 367 4.41 24.90 -23.57
CA TYR A 367 5.34 24.18 -24.44
C TYR A 367 4.82 23.86 -25.86
N SER A 368 3.52 23.61 -25.97
CA SER A 368 2.90 23.21 -27.24
C SER A 368 2.74 24.37 -28.23
N ASP A 369 2.93 25.63 -27.80
CA ASP A 369 2.78 26.79 -28.69
C ASP A 369 4.12 27.21 -29.35
N TYR A 370 5.28 26.81 -28.81
CA TYR A 370 6.59 27.34 -29.22
C TYR A 370 7.66 26.29 -29.61
N GLY A 371 7.37 24.98 -29.57
CA GLY A 371 8.28 23.94 -30.10
C GLY A 371 9.57 23.71 -29.27
N TRP A 372 10.69 23.36 -29.92
CA TRP A 372 11.90 22.82 -29.26
C TRP A 372 12.84 23.88 -28.64
N ASN A 373 12.65 25.20 -28.89
CA ASN A 373 13.58 26.27 -28.45
C ASN A 373 13.26 26.89 -27.07
N MET A 374 12.48 26.19 -26.25
CA MET A 374 11.79 26.80 -25.10
C MET A 374 12.56 26.84 -23.79
N TRP A 375 13.75 26.25 -23.72
CA TRP A 375 14.57 26.24 -22.51
C TRP A 375 15.11 27.64 -22.14
N HIS A 376 14.99 28.62 -23.05
CA HIS A 376 15.27 30.03 -22.79
C HIS A 376 14.13 30.78 -22.08
N GLU A 377 12.91 30.22 -22.08
CA GLU A 377 11.79 30.88 -21.43
C GLU A 377 12.04 30.99 -19.92
N ARG A 378 11.76 32.18 -19.39
CA ARG A 378 11.91 32.45 -17.96
C ARG A 378 10.80 31.78 -17.15
N CYS A 379 9.59 31.76 -17.69
CA CYS A 379 8.39 31.26 -17.03
C CYS A 379 7.69 30.26 -17.95
N LEU A 380 7.91 28.96 -17.71
CA LEU A 380 7.50 27.89 -18.60
C LEU A 380 6.47 26.96 -17.92
N SER A 381 5.45 26.56 -18.67
CA SER A 381 4.49 25.52 -18.28
C SER A 381 4.67 24.28 -19.16
N LEU A 382 4.88 23.12 -18.54
CA LEU A 382 5.16 21.87 -19.25
C LEU A 382 4.49 20.64 -18.61
N THR A 383 4.13 19.64 -19.43
CA THR A 383 3.53 18.38 -18.95
C THR A 383 4.61 17.34 -18.60
N ALA A 384 4.31 16.44 -17.67
CA ALA A 384 5.20 15.32 -17.31
C ALA A 384 5.76 14.57 -18.53
N ASP A 385 4.92 14.23 -19.52
CA ASP A 385 5.31 13.50 -20.74
C ASP A 385 6.36 14.23 -21.57
N SER A 386 6.38 15.56 -21.54
CA SER A 386 7.31 16.38 -22.32
C SER A 386 8.56 16.79 -21.55
N LEU A 387 8.72 16.38 -20.29
CA LEU A 387 9.78 16.88 -19.42
C LEU A 387 11.18 16.47 -19.90
N HIS A 388 11.29 15.26 -20.45
CA HIS A 388 12.52 14.74 -21.06
C HIS A 388 13.00 15.55 -22.29
N LYS A 389 12.16 16.43 -22.85
CA LYS A 389 12.52 17.27 -24.00
C LYS A 389 13.26 18.54 -23.59
N LEU A 390 13.26 18.90 -22.31
CA LEU A 390 14.02 20.05 -21.81
C LEU A 390 15.49 19.68 -21.64
N ASN A 391 16.38 20.52 -22.16
CA ASN A 391 17.80 20.40 -21.85
C ASN A 391 18.02 20.67 -20.35
N THR A 392 18.74 19.76 -19.68
CA THR A 392 19.15 19.90 -18.27
C THR A 392 20.51 20.57 -18.14
N GLU A 393 21.36 20.50 -19.16
CA GLU A 393 22.70 21.09 -19.13
C GLU A 393 22.62 22.62 -19.03
N GLY A 394 23.15 23.18 -17.93
CA GLY A 394 23.17 24.62 -17.68
C GLY A 394 21.79 25.28 -17.48
N ASN A 395 20.70 24.50 -17.41
CA ASN A 395 19.35 25.00 -17.31
C ASN A 395 18.76 24.75 -15.92
N THR A 396 18.36 25.81 -15.23
CA THR A 396 17.82 25.76 -13.88
C THR A 396 16.64 26.74 -13.74
N TYR A 397 15.78 26.46 -12.77
CA TYR A 397 14.63 27.30 -12.42
C TYR A 397 14.65 27.58 -10.92
N ASP A 398 14.37 28.81 -10.52
CA ASP A 398 14.36 29.21 -9.11
C ASP A 398 13.16 28.62 -8.37
N TYR A 399 11.98 28.65 -9.00
CA TYR A 399 10.74 28.11 -8.45
C TYR A 399 10.17 27.02 -9.34
N LEU A 400 9.74 25.93 -8.71
CA LEU A 400 9.02 24.85 -9.37
C LEU A 400 7.62 24.73 -8.78
N PHE A 401 6.59 24.83 -9.61
CA PHE A 401 5.19 24.71 -9.19
C PHE A 401 4.61 23.38 -9.67
N LEU A 402 3.98 22.65 -8.75
CA LEU A 402 3.27 21.40 -9.00
C LEU A 402 1.85 21.54 -8.44
N ASP A 403 0.91 21.98 -9.28
CA ASP A 403 -0.51 21.96 -8.95
C ASP A 403 -1.09 20.58 -9.26
N GLU A 404 -1.98 20.08 -8.39
CA GLU A 404 -2.47 18.69 -8.41
C GLU A 404 -1.30 17.69 -8.36
N CYS A 405 -0.37 17.90 -7.42
CA CYS A 405 0.89 17.15 -7.37
C CYS A 405 0.70 15.64 -7.20
N GLU A 406 -0.36 15.19 -6.51
CA GLU A 406 -0.67 13.76 -6.37
C GLU A 406 -0.93 13.13 -7.75
N GLN A 407 -1.70 13.82 -8.60
CA GLN A 407 -2.00 13.36 -9.96
C GLN A 407 -0.78 13.44 -10.87
N PHE A 408 0.06 14.48 -10.71
CA PHE A 408 1.32 14.58 -11.44
C PHE A 408 2.25 13.41 -11.17
N ILE A 409 2.51 13.09 -9.90
CA ILE A 409 3.41 12.02 -9.52
C ILE A 409 2.82 10.66 -9.92
N SER A 410 1.51 10.45 -9.72
CA SER A 410 0.83 9.22 -10.16
C SER A 410 0.90 9.03 -11.67
N HIS A 411 0.67 10.09 -12.46
CA HIS A 411 0.77 10.02 -13.91
C HIS A 411 2.19 9.68 -14.37
N LEU A 412 3.19 10.38 -13.85
CA LEU A 412 4.60 10.14 -14.17
C LEU A 412 5.01 8.68 -13.90
N LEU A 413 4.68 8.16 -12.71
CA LEU A 413 5.13 6.83 -12.27
C LEU A 413 4.27 5.69 -12.81
N CYS A 414 3.00 5.91 -13.18
CA CYS A 414 2.05 4.83 -13.48
C CYS A 414 1.38 4.90 -14.87
N SER A 415 1.43 6.03 -15.58
CA SER A 415 0.79 6.17 -16.89
C SER A 415 1.53 5.40 -17.99
N SER A 416 0.78 4.77 -18.91
CA SER A 416 1.37 4.18 -20.11
C SER A 416 1.99 5.21 -21.06
N THR A 417 1.54 6.47 -21.03
CA THR A 417 2.06 7.54 -21.90
C THR A 417 3.51 7.91 -21.58
N CYS A 418 3.91 7.80 -20.31
CA CYS A 418 5.28 8.03 -19.90
C CYS A 418 6.18 6.80 -20.09
N LYS A 419 5.65 5.62 -20.45
CA LYS A 419 6.39 4.34 -20.49
C LYS A 419 7.68 4.43 -21.29
N GLU A 420 7.64 5.02 -22.48
CA GLU A 420 8.78 5.08 -23.40
C GLU A 420 9.92 5.98 -22.91
N HIS A 421 9.63 7.00 -22.12
CA HIS A 421 10.60 8.02 -21.70
C HIS A 421 10.72 8.17 -20.19
N ARG A 422 10.12 7.28 -19.38
CA ARG A 422 10.00 7.42 -17.93
C ARG A 422 11.34 7.66 -17.24
N HIS A 423 12.38 6.93 -17.63
CA HIS A 423 13.71 7.11 -17.06
C HIS A 423 14.23 8.53 -17.32
N ALA A 424 14.18 9.01 -18.57
CA ALA A 424 14.62 10.36 -18.92
C ALA A 424 13.77 11.46 -18.25
N ILE A 425 12.46 11.23 -18.12
CA ILE A 425 11.55 12.13 -17.39
C ILE A 425 11.95 12.23 -15.91
N LEU A 426 12.24 11.09 -15.25
CA LEU A 426 12.67 11.06 -13.85
C LEU A 426 13.99 11.79 -13.64
N GLN A 427 14.98 11.58 -14.52
CA GLN A 427 16.27 12.27 -14.42
C GLN A 427 16.12 13.78 -14.62
N SER A 428 15.28 14.20 -15.58
CA SER A 428 14.98 15.62 -15.81
C SER A 428 14.27 16.25 -14.60
N LEU A 429 13.28 15.55 -14.04
CA LEU A 429 12.56 16.00 -12.84
C LEU A 429 13.51 16.15 -11.65
N LYS A 430 14.37 15.16 -11.42
CA LYS A 430 15.35 15.17 -10.35
C LYS A 430 16.28 16.37 -10.48
N HIS A 431 16.80 16.65 -11.67
CA HIS A 431 17.64 17.82 -11.94
C HIS A 431 16.95 19.14 -11.58
N PHE A 432 15.71 19.35 -12.04
CA PHE A 432 14.98 20.60 -11.77
C PHE A 432 14.53 20.74 -10.32
N ILE A 433 14.16 19.65 -9.64
CA ILE A 433 13.84 19.69 -8.20
C ILE A 433 15.10 19.93 -7.37
N TYR A 434 16.22 19.30 -7.71
CA TYR A 434 17.48 19.44 -6.99
C TYR A 434 18.04 20.87 -7.09
N SER A 435 17.96 21.47 -8.28
CA SER A 435 18.49 22.81 -8.54
C SER A 435 17.55 23.96 -8.12
N ALA A 436 16.26 23.69 -7.90
CA ALA A 436 15.31 24.73 -7.52
C ALA A 436 15.60 25.35 -6.15
N LYS A 437 15.44 26.67 -6.03
CA LYS A 437 15.48 27.34 -4.72
C LYS A 437 14.27 26.93 -3.88
N CYS A 438 13.09 26.92 -4.49
CA CYS A 438 11.83 26.58 -3.83
C CYS A 438 10.93 25.70 -4.71
N VAL A 439 10.31 24.68 -4.10
CA VAL A 439 9.34 23.81 -4.75
C VAL A 439 7.99 23.97 -4.06
N VAL A 440 6.96 24.37 -4.80
CA VAL A 440 5.61 24.59 -4.27
C VAL A 440 4.68 23.49 -4.77
N LEU A 441 4.15 22.71 -3.83
CA LEU A 441 3.23 21.61 -4.05
C LEU A 441 1.82 22.03 -3.62
N SER A 442 0.81 21.75 -4.45
CA SER A 442 -0.59 22.11 -4.18
C SER A 442 -1.50 20.93 -4.48
N ASP A 443 -2.29 20.49 -3.49
CA ASP A 443 -3.29 19.43 -3.69
C ASP A 443 -4.44 19.51 -2.66
N ALA A 444 -5.60 18.92 -2.98
CA ALA A 444 -6.70 18.74 -2.02
C ALA A 444 -6.51 17.52 -1.11
N HIS A 445 -5.72 16.54 -1.55
CA HIS A 445 -5.51 15.28 -0.85
C HIS A 445 -4.01 14.95 -0.73
N LEU A 446 -3.19 15.99 -0.54
CA LEU A 446 -1.74 15.92 -0.37
C LEU A 446 -1.37 14.85 0.66
N SER A 447 -0.42 13.99 0.31
CA SER A 447 0.01 12.85 1.09
C SER A 447 1.50 12.88 1.42
N ASP A 448 1.87 12.15 2.47
CA ASP A 448 3.28 11.93 2.83
C ASP A 448 4.09 11.28 1.71
N VAL A 449 3.44 10.48 0.85
CA VAL A 449 4.12 9.79 -0.27
C VAL A 449 4.65 10.81 -1.25
N SER A 450 3.82 11.78 -1.65
CA SER A 450 4.21 12.86 -2.56
C SER A 450 5.29 13.75 -1.96
N LEU A 451 5.14 14.10 -0.67
CA LEU A 451 6.16 14.90 0.04
C LEU A 451 7.50 14.18 0.09
N LYS A 452 7.54 12.91 0.49
CA LYS A 452 8.77 12.11 0.54
C LYS A 452 9.41 11.94 -0.84
N PHE A 453 8.60 11.77 -1.88
CA PHE A 453 9.10 11.68 -3.26
C PHE A 453 9.83 12.96 -3.69
N ILE A 454 9.28 14.14 -3.40
CA ILE A 454 9.89 15.42 -3.72
C ILE A 454 11.12 15.69 -2.84
N LEU A 455 11.01 15.47 -1.52
CA LEU A 455 12.11 15.66 -0.56
C LEU A 455 13.32 14.76 -0.87
N ALA A 456 13.09 13.53 -1.34
CA ALA A 456 14.17 12.62 -1.75
C ALA A 456 14.99 13.11 -2.96
N MET A 457 14.48 14.12 -3.69
CA MET A 457 15.20 14.76 -4.80
C MET A 457 15.78 16.14 -4.42
N ARG A 458 15.59 16.60 -3.18
CA ARG A 458 16.19 17.83 -2.67
C ARG A 458 17.66 17.60 -2.29
N PRO A 459 18.52 18.64 -2.34
CA PRO A 459 19.94 18.51 -2.03
C PRO A 459 20.22 18.22 -0.54
N ASP A 460 19.37 18.71 0.36
CA ASP A 460 19.48 18.47 1.80
C ASP A 460 18.52 17.33 2.23
N PRO A 461 19.02 16.17 2.67
CA PRO A 461 18.19 15.05 3.10
C PRO A 461 17.48 15.29 4.44
N THR A 462 17.86 16.34 5.18
CA THR A 462 17.25 16.74 6.45
C THR A 462 16.18 17.83 6.30
N GLU A 463 15.98 18.33 5.07
CA GLU A 463 14.98 19.35 4.75
C GLU A 463 13.57 18.85 5.11
N LEU A 464 12.79 19.69 5.81
CA LEU A 464 11.39 19.42 6.14
C LEU A 464 10.47 20.35 5.36
N PRO A 465 9.27 19.88 4.95
CA PRO A 465 8.35 20.71 4.18
C PRO A 465 7.65 21.73 5.08
N PHE A 466 7.45 22.94 4.55
CA PHE A 466 6.61 23.96 5.17
C PHE A 466 5.15 23.72 4.78
N VAL A 467 4.38 23.06 5.65
CA VAL A 467 3.00 22.64 5.36
C VAL A 467 2.00 23.73 5.74
N ILE A 468 1.20 24.15 4.77
CA ILE A 468 0.02 25.01 4.93
C ILE A 468 -1.22 24.14 4.75
N ARG A 469 -2.05 24.05 5.79
CA ARG A 469 -3.34 23.36 5.74
C ARG A 469 -4.47 24.38 5.81
N ASN A 470 -5.45 24.25 4.93
CA ASN A 470 -6.74 24.92 5.07
C ASN A 470 -7.82 23.89 5.39
N ARG A 471 -8.44 24.02 6.56
CA ARG A 471 -9.49 23.13 7.07
C ARG A 471 -10.86 23.43 6.45
N TYR A 472 -11.01 24.55 5.77
CA TYR A 472 -12.28 24.90 5.14
C TYR A 472 -12.71 23.84 4.14
N GLN A 473 -13.90 23.33 4.35
CA GLN A 473 -14.54 22.34 3.50
C GLN A 473 -15.50 23.06 2.55
N ASN A 474 -15.35 22.87 1.24
CA ASN A 474 -16.22 23.52 0.26
C ASN A 474 -17.58 22.79 0.10
N GLY A 475 -17.94 21.95 1.07
CA GLY A 475 -19.14 21.10 1.12
C GLY A 475 -20.48 21.84 1.21
N ASN A 476 -21.46 21.21 1.85
CA ASN A 476 -22.88 21.62 1.94
C ASN A 476 -23.79 21.23 0.75
N ARG A 477 -23.50 20.09 0.10
CA ARG A 477 -24.46 19.46 -0.84
C ARG A 477 -25.22 18.34 -0.14
N ARG A 478 -26.46 18.10 -0.56
CA ARG A 478 -27.17 16.85 -0.24
C ARG A 478 -26.67 15.77 -1.21
N ALA A 479 -26.18 14.67 -0.66
CA ALA A 479 -25.69 13.52 -1.41
C ALA A 479 -26.57 12.30 -1.10
N PHE A 480 -27.50 12.00 -1.99
CA PHE A 480 -28.31 10.79 -1.98
C PHE A 480 -27.46 9.58 -2.38
N TRP A 481 -27.35 8.64 -1.47
CA TRP A 481 -26.47 7.48 -1.57
C TRP A 481 -27.28 6.22 -1.78
N TYR A 482 -27.13 5.60 -2.95
CA TYR A 482 -27.87 4.40 -3.34
C TYR A 482 -27.14 3.14 -2.88
N GLU A 483 -27.76 2.38 -1.96
CA GLU A 483 -27.23 1.10 -1.48
C GLU A 483 -27.51 -0.07 -2.44
N GLY A 484 -27.04 -1.27 -2.11
CA GLY A 484 -27.25 -2.48 -2.94
C GLY A 484 -26.16 -2.75 -3.97
N ASN A 485 -26.18 -3.93 -4.60
CA ASN A 485 -25.12 -4.36 -5.54
C ASN A 485 -25.43 -4.07 -7.02
N ASP A 486 -26.53 -3.36 -7.27
CA ASP A 486 -27.07 -3.15 -8.60
C ASP A 486 -27.27 -1.67 -8.90
N ARG A 487 -26.97 -1.27 -10.15
CA ARG A 487 -26.99 0.12 -10.61
C ARG A 487 -28.29 0.52 -11.32
N SER A 488 -29.23 -0.39 -11.50
CA SER A 488 -30.49 -0.09 -12.21
C SER A 488 -31.33 0.94 -11.46
N GLY A 489 -31.36 0.91 -10.12
CA GLY A 489 -32.08 1.91 -9.32
C GLY A 489 -31.62 3.35 -9.58
N ILE A 490 -30.31 3.60 -9.63
CA ILE A 490 -29.81 4.95 -9.95
C ILE A 490 -30.08 5.35 -11.41
N VAL A 491 -30.05 4.40 -12.36
CA VAL A 491 -30.39 4.67 -13.77
C VAL A 491 -31.88 4.98 -13.93
N ARG A 492 -32.76 4.27 -13.21
CA ARG A 492 -34.17 4.60 -13.11
C ARG A 492 -34.37 6.02 -12.58
N GLN A 493 -33.60 6.45 -11.57
CA GLN A 493 -33.68 7.83 -11.08
C GLN A 493 -33.24 8.87 -12.12
N ILE A 494 -32.22 8.57 -12.94
CA ILE A 494 -31.80 9.42 -14.06
C ILE A 494 -32.98 9.58 -15.04
N LYS A 495 -33.59 8.47 -15.46
CA LYS A 495 -34.78 8.47 -16.33
C LYS A 495 -35.93 9.29 -15.73
N ALA A 496 -36.23 9.06 -14.45
CA ALA A 496 -37.30 9.77 -13.75
C ALA A 496 -37.05 11.29 -13.70
N SER A 497 -35.80 11.71 -13.46
CA SER A 497 -35.44 13.13 -13.42
C SER A 497 -35.61 13.79 -14.80
N LEU A 498 -35.17 13.12 -15.87
CA LEU A 498 -35.36 13.60 -17.25
C LEU A 498 -36.84 13.69 -17.64
N PHE A 499 -37.65 12.71 -17.23
CA PHE A 499 -39.10 12.71 -17.46
C PHE A 499 -39.81 13.86 -16.74
N LEU A 500 -39.34 14.23 -15.54
CA LEU A 500 -39.85 15.38 -14.79
C LEU A 500 -39.37 16.74 -15.35
N GLY A 501 -38.48 16.73 -16.35
CA GLY A 501 -37.95 17.93 -16.99
C GLY A 501 -36.67 18.48 -16.36
N ASP A 502 -36.06 17.78 -15.40
CA ASP A 502 -34.77 18.18 -14.83
C ASP A 502 -33.64 18.00 -15.87
N ARG A 503 -32.67 18.91 -15.85
CA ARG A 503 -31.43 18.76 -16.61
C ARG A 503 -30.38 18.07 -15.75
N VAL A 504 -29.77 17.01 -16.26
CA VAL A 504 -28.91 16.13 -15.46
C VAL A 504 -27.50 16.03 -16.03
N ILE A 505 -26.53 15.82 -15.15
CA ILE A 505 -25.16 15.53 -15.54
C ILE A 505 -24.71 14.23 -14.86
N VAL A 506 -24.11 13.31 -15.63
CA VAL A 506 -23.76 11.96 -15.20
C VAL A 506 -22.26 11.70 -15.34
N ALA A 507 -21.59 11.53 -14.20
CA ALA A 507 -20.22 11.07 -14.10
C ALA A 507 -20.17 9.54 -13.97
N CYS A 508 -19.38 8.86 -14.79
CA CYS A 508 -19.21 7.41 -14.68
C CYS A 508 -17.80 6.96 -15.05
N ASP A 509 -17.30 5.85 -14.51
CA ASP A 509 -15.91 5.37 -14.74
C ASP A 509 -15.77 4.31 -15.83
N GLY A 510 -16.89 3.84 -16.40
CA GLY A 510 -16.95 2.78 -17.41
C GLY A 510 -17.30 3.30 -18.80
N LEU A 511 -16.41 3.09 -19.78
CA LEU A 511 -16.63 3.44 -21.19
C LEU A 511 -17.89 2.79 -21.76
N GLU A 512 -18.03 1.47 -21.62
CA GLU A 512 -19.20 0.74 -22.12
C GLU A 512 -20.49 1.22 -21.46
N PHE A 513 -20.47 1.44 -20.14
CA PHE A 513 -21.63 1.94 -19.42
C PHE A 513 -22.07 3.33 -19.90
N SER A 514 -21.12 4.23 -20.20
CA SER A 514 -21.44 5.56 -20.73
C SER A 514 -22.18 5.50 -22.07
N LYS A 515 -21.86 4.50 -22.90
CA LYS A 515 -22.51 4.25 -24.20
C LYS A 515 -23.85 3.56 -24.02
N ASP A 516 -23.91 2.52 -23.18
CA ASP A 516 -25.15 1.80 -22.86
C ASP A 516 -26.21 2.77 -22.30
N LEU A 517 -25.80 3.66 -21.39
CA LEU A 517 -26.69 4.68 -20.83
C LEU A 517 -27.12 5.71 -21.87
N TYR A 518 -26.18 6.20 -22.70
CA TYR A 518 -26.49 7.14 -23.77
C TYR A 518 -27.55 6.57 -24.73
N GLU A 519 -27.34 5.35 -25.21
CA GLU A 519 -28.25 4.69 -26.16
C GLU A 519 -29.63 4.43 -25.53
N ALA A 520 -29.66 3.98 -24.27
CA ALA A 520 -30.93 3.76 -23.55
C ALA A 520 -31.73 5.08 -23.37
N LEU A 521 -31.06 6.17 -23.00
CA LEU A 521 -31.73 7.47 -22.82
C LEU A 521 -32.14 8.08 -24.15
N GLN A 522 -31.31 7.98 -25.19
CA GLN A 522 -31.61 8.50 -26.53
C GLN A 522 -32.78 7.77 -27.19
N THR A 523 -32.92 6.46 -26.94
CA THR A 523 -34.05 5.66 -27.40
C THR A 523 -35.36 6.08 -26.73
N LEU A 524 -35.30 6.44 -25.44
CA LEU A 524 -36.48 6.78 -24.65
C LEU A 524 -36.94 8.24 -24.83
N PHE A 525 -35.99 9.17 -25.00
CA PHE A 525 -36.24 10.60 -25.03
C PHE A 525 -35.76 11.22 -26.35
N LEU A 526 -36.49 11.00 -27.43
CA LEU A 526 -36.12 11.45 -28.79
C LEU A 526 -36.11 12.98 -28.93
N GLU A 527 -36.90 13.68 -28.11
CA GLU A 527 -37.04 15.13 -28.09
C GLU A 527 -35.97 15.83 -27.24
N LYS A 528 -35.25 15.09 -26.40
CA LYS A 528 -34.25 15.62 -25.47
C LYS A 528 -32.87 15.66 -26.10
N ARG A 529 -32.11 16.70 -25.80
CA ARG A 529 -30.71 16.80 -26.25
C ARG A 529 -29.81 16.11 -25.23
N ILE A 530 -29.33 14.93 -25.57
CA ILE A 530 -28.42 14.13 -24.74
C ILE A 530 -27.04 14.13 -25.40
N VAL A 531 -25.99 14.38 -24.62
CA VAL A 531 -24.60 14.33 -25.09
C VAL A 531 -23.81 13.36 -24.23
N CYS A 532 -23.08 12.44 -24.86
CA CYS A 532 -22.15 11.54 -24.20
C CYS A 532 -20.72 11.80 -24.68
N ILE A 533 -19.81 12.07 -23.75
CA ILE A 533 -18.41 12.31 -24.03
C ILE A 533 -17.56 11.21 -23.38
N ASN A 534 -16.68 10.57 -24.16
CA ASN A 534 -15.82 9.48 -23.72
C ASN A 534 -14.48 9.45 -24.49
N SER A 535 -13.62 8.47 -24.22
CA SER A 535 -12.30 8.36 -24.87
C SER A 535 -12.34 8.22 -26.38
N GLU A 536 -13.42 7.66 -26.93
CA GLU A 536 -13.49 7.36 -28.37
C GLU A 536 -14.04 8.53 -29.19
N ASN A 537 -14.81 9.44 -28.58
CA ASN A 537 -15.44 10.56 -29.29
C ASN A 537 -14.97 11.96 -28.83
N SER A 538 -14.18 12.05 -27.76
CA SER A 538 -13.72 13.34 -27.21
C SER A 538 -12.92 14.21 -28.20
N ASN A 539 -12.32 13.60 -29.23
CA ASN A 539 -11.56 14.29 -30.27
C ASN A 539 -12.42 14.74 -31.47
N GLU A 540 -13.70 14.36 -31.53
CA GLU A 540 -14.60 14.78 -32.60
C GLU A 540 -14.76 16.31 -32.60
N PRO A 541 -14.75 16.99 -33.77
CA PRO A 541 -14.73 18.46 -33.83
C PRO A 541 -15.82 19.14 -33.00
N GLY A 542 -17.05 18.59 -33.03
CA GLY A 542 -18.19 19.11 -32.25
C GLY A 542 -18.03 18.91 -30.75
N MET A 543 -17.65 17.71 -30.31
CA MET A 543 -17.43 17.39 -28.90
C MET A 543 -16.26 18.19 -28.33
N ARG A 544 -15.19 18.31 -29.10
CA ARG A 544 -14.03 19.10 -28.73
C ARG A 544 -14.36 20.58 -28.55
N SER A 545 -15.12 21.17 -29.48
CA SER A 545 -15.58 22.55 -29.35
C SER A 545 -16.40 22.75 -28.07
N LEU A 546 -17.24 21.78 -27.71
CA LEU A 546 -18.02 21.79 -26.48
C LEU A 546 -17.11 21.70 -25.24
N ILE A 547 -16.13 20.80 -25.22
CA ILE A 547 -15.19 20.62 -24.08
C ILE A 547 -14.35 21.88 -23.88
N GLU A 548 -13.76 22.44 -24.94
CA GLU A 548 -12.88 23.61 -24.87
C GLU A 548 -13.63 24.89 -24.46
N ASN A 549 -14.92 24.98 -24.77
CA ASN A 549 -15.72 26.19 -24.56
C ASN A 549 -16.97 25.94 -23.71
N ILE A 550 -16.97 24.95 -22.83
CA ILE A 550 -18.19 24.51 -22.12
C ILE A 550 -18.84 25.62 -21.27
N ASN A 551 -18.04 26.58 -20.81
CA ASN A 551 -18.50 27.74 -20.03
C ASN A 551 -18.83 28.98 -20.89
N ALA A 552 -18.68 28.91 -22.22
CA ALA A 552 -19.03 30.02 -23.07
C ALA A 552 -20.57 30.18 -23.14
N PRO A 553 -21.10 31.41 -23.16
CA PRO A 553 -22.53 31.65 -23.28
C PRO A 553 -23.14 30.91 -24.48
N GLY A 554 -24.31 30.28 -24.29
CA GLY A 554 -25.03 29.58 -25.36
C GLY A 554 -24.59 28.14 -25.64
N LYS A 555 -23.47 27.66 -25.06
CA LYS A 555 -22.97 26.30 -25.36
C LYS A 555 -23.73 25.19 -24.67
N LEU A 556 -24.23 25.44 -23.46
CA LEU A 556 -25.06 24.50 -22.71
C LEU A 556 -26.55 24.64 -23.03
N ASP A 557 -26.96 25.66 -23.80
CA ASP A 557 -28.36 25.95 -24.07
C ASP A 557 -29.07 24.76 -24.73
N GLY A 558 -30.22 24.41 -24.16
CA GLY A 558 -31.03 23.27 -24.61
C GLY A 558 -30.42 21.90 -24.37
N LEU A 559 -29.32 21.76 -23.61
CA LEU A 559 -28.75 20.46 -23.25
C LEU A 559 -29.48 19.85 -22.05
N ASP A 560 -30.17 18.73 -22.22
CA ASP A 560 -30.93 18.08 -21.13
C ASP A 560 -30.07 17.12 -20.31
N CYS A 561 -29.13 16.42 -20.95
CA CYS A 561 -28.28 15.43 -20.28
C CYS A 561 -26.84 15.48 -20.81
N LEU A 562 -25.87 15.50 -19.89
CA LEU A 562 -24.45 15.34 -20.19
C LEU A 562 -23.88 14.12 -19.48
N ILE A 563 -23.46 13.10 -20.23
CA ILE A 563 -22.78 11.90 -19.72
C ILE A 563 -21.29 12.02 -20.02
N TYR A 564 -20.43 11.78 -19.04
CA TYR A 564 -18.98 11.78 -19.27
C TYR A 564 -18.23 10.69 -18.50
N SER A 565 -17.13 10.25 -19.11
CA SER A 565 -16.19 9.28 -18.54
C SER A 565 -14.81 9.90 -18.23
N PRO A 566 -13.95 9.23 -17.42
CA PRO A 566 -12.62 9.71 -17.02
C PRO A 566 -11.73 10.20 -18.15
N SER A 567 -11.92 9.66 -19.34
CA SER A 567 -11.12 9.99 -20.51
C SER A 567 -11.31 11.45 -20.97
N VAL A 568 -12.44 12.05 -20.59
CA VAL A 568 -12.77 13.47 -20.80
C VAL A 568 -12.25 14.35 -19.66
N ASN A 569 -11.85 13.72 -18.56
CA ASN A 569 -11.96 14.25 -17.21
C ASN A 569 -10.71 14.95 -16.69
N THR A 570 -9.84 15.50 -17.54
CA THR A 570 -8.69 16.25 -17.01
C THR A 570 -8.66 17.69 -17.51
N GLY A 571 -9.36 18.54 -16.75
CA GLY A 571 -9.14 19.99 -16.78
C GLY A 571 -10.27 20.89 -17.16
N VAL A 572 -11.46 20.34 -17.34
CA VAL A 572 -12.65 21.13 -17.62
C VAL A 572 -13.42 21.31 -16.31
N SER A 573 -13.58 22.55 -15.86
CA SER A 573 -14.50 22.93 -14.79
C SER A 573 -15.77 23.44 -15.44
N ILE A 574 -16.95 22.97 -15.01
CA ILE A 574 -18.23 23.50 -15.48
C ILE A 574 -18.75 24.43 -14.39
N ASP A 575 -18.55 25.72 -14.62
CA ASP A 575 -18.85 26.78 -13.65
C ASP A 575 -20.20 27.44 -13.96
N THR A 576 -20.66 27.32 -15.22
CA THR A 576 -21.93 27.89 -15.69
C THR A 576 -23.13 27.12 -15.12
N PRO A 577 -24.03 27.75 -14.36
CA PRO A 577 -25.24 27.11 -13.85
C PRO A 577 -26.16 26.66 -14.99
N HIS A 578 -26.46 25.36 -15.05
CA HIS A 578 -27.30 24.78 -16.09
C HIS A 578 -28.00 23.48 -15.66
N PHE A 579 -27.27 22.54 -15.06
CA PHE A 579 -27.83 21.26 -14.60
C PHE A 579 -28.44 21.38 -13.19
N ASP A 580 -29.52 20.64 -12.98
CA ASP A 580 -30.32 20.63 -11.75
C ASP A 580 -29.86 19.51 -10.78
N LYS A 581 -29.26 18.43 -11.30
CA LYS A 581 -28.77 17.27 -10.51
C LYS A 581 -27.47 16.68 -11.07
N VAL A 582 -26.60 16.19 -10.19
CA VAL A 582 -25.39 15.41 -10.56
C VAL A 582 -25.57 13.94 -10.17
N PHE A 583 -25.32 13.04 -11.10
CA PHE A 583 -25.29 11.60 -10.88
C PHE A 583 -23.87 11.06 -10.96
N GLY A 584 -23.49 10.19 -10.03
CA GLY A 584 -22.23 9.45 -10.02
C GLY A 584 -22.48 7.95 -10.04
N VAL A 585 -22.05 7.26 -11.11
CA VAL A 585 -22.17 5.80 -11.23
C VAL A 585 -20.77 5.20 -11.40
N PHE A 586 -20.22 4.65 -10.31
CA PHE A 586 -18.84 4.18 -10.28
C PHE A 586 -18.75 2.67 -10.03
N VAL A 587 -18.12 1.93 -10.94
CA VAL A 587 -17.97 0.47 -10.82
C VAL A 587 -16.61 0.02 -10.28
N GLY A 588 -15.63 0.92 -10.22
CA GLY A 588 -14.25 0.65 -9.78
C GLY A 588 -13.37 0.02 -10.86
N GLY A 589 -13.61 0.43 -12.10
CA GLY A 589 -12.81 -0.01 -13.25
C GLY A 589 -11.53 0.78 -13.40
N SER A 590 -11.64 2.11 -13.41
CA SER A 590 -10.53 3.02 -13.74
C SER A 590 -10.23 4.05 -12.65
N LEU A 591 -11.26 4.55 -11.96
CA LEU A 591 -11.17 5.62 -10.97
C LEU A 591 -11.00 5.09 -9.54
N ALA A 592 -10.06 5.68 -8.80
CA ALA A 592 -10.00 5.56 -7.34
C ALA A 592 -10.99 6.56 -6.68
N GLY A 593 -11.15 6.48 -5.36
CA GLY A 593 -12.11 7.29 -4.62
C GLY A 593 -11.92 8.79 -4.81
N THR A 594 -10.68 9.29 -4.74
CA THR A 594 -10.35 10.70 -5.00
C THR A 594 -10.75 11.15 -6.41
N ASP A 595 -10.56 10.29 -7.40
CA ASP A 595 -10.91 10.60 -8.79
C ASP A 595 -12.44 10.63 -9.00
N CYS A 596 -13.18 9.78 -8.29
CA CYS A 596 -14.65 9.79 -8.31
C CYS A 596 -15.21 11.10 -7.75
N ILE A 597 -14.65 11.58 -6.65
CA ILE A 597 -15.02 12.85 -6.01
C ILE A 597 -14.68 14.03 -6.91
N GLN A 598 -13.51 14.00 -7.55
CA GLN A 598 -13.15 15.01 -8.54
C GLN A 598 -14.11 15.00 -9.73
N ALA A 599 -14.53 13.82 -10.19
CA ALA A 599 -15.51 13.68 -11.26
C ALA A 599 -16.85 14.33 -10.87
N LEU A 600 -17.37 14.06 -9.67
CA LEU A 600 -18.60 14.69 -9.15
C LEU A 600 -18.46 16.21 -9.02
N ASN A 601 -17.30 16.69 -8.58
CA ASN A 601 -17.01 18.10 -8.39
C ASN A 601 -16.72 18.88 -9.69
N ARG A 602 -16.78 18.25 -10.87
CA ARG A 602 -16.60 18.96 -12.16
C ARG A 602 -17.68 20.00 -12.38
N TYR A 603 -18.92 19.75 -11.94
CA TYR A 603 -19.99 20.73 -11.94
C TYR A 603 -19.98 21.54 -10.64
N ARG A 604 -19.49 22.78 -10.69
CA ARG A 604 -19.29 23.64 -9.51
C ARG A 604 -20.57 24.16 -8.86
N PRO A 605 -21.66 24.48 -9.60
CA PRO A 605 -22.91 24.90 -8.98
C PRO A 605 -23.43 23.87 -7.96
N LYS A 606 -23.83 24.35 -6.77
CA LYS A 606 -24.22 23.53 -5.62
C LYS A 606 -25.63 22.97 -5.79
N VAL A 607 -25.72 21.86 -6.51
CA VAL A 607 -26.91 21.03 -6.66
C VAL A 607 -26.74 19.67 -5.98
N GLU A 608 -27.84 18.92 -5.90
CA GLU A 608 -27.90 17.60 -5.29
C GLU A 608 -27.07 16.58 -6.04
N TRP A 609 -26.46 15.67 -5.26
CA TRP A 609 -25.72 14.53 -5.77
C TRP A 609 -26.52 13.25 -5.57
N HIS A 610 -26.54 12.40 -6.57
CA HIS A 610 -27.07 11.05 -6.53
C HIS A 610 -25.94 10.10 -6.87
N VAL A 611 -25.51 9.26 -5.92
CA VAL A 611 -24.27 8.49 -6.04
C VAL A 611 -24.52 7.02 -5.79
N TRP A 612 -24.07 6.19 -6.72
CA TRP A 612 -23.97 4.74 -6.57
C TRP A 612 -22.54 4.30 -6.87
N VAL A 613 -22.01 3.44 -6.00
CA VAL A 613 -20.67 2.85 -6.16
C VAL A 613 -20.76 1.35 -6.01
N ASN A 614 -20.25 0.57 -6.94
CA ASN A 614 -20.23 -0.89 -6.86
C ASN A 614 -19.55 -1.36 -5.54
N PRO A 615 -20.19 -2.22 -4.73
CA PRO A 615 -19.62 -2.65 -3.46
C PRO A 615 -18.44 -3.62 -3.62
N ASN A 616 -18.26 -4.23 -4.79
CA ASN A 616 -17.26 -5.28 -5.02
C ASN A 616 -16.17 -4.82 -6.00
N PRO A 617 -14.87 -5.06 -5.71
CA PRO A 617 -13.80 -4.70 -6.63
C PRO A 617 -13.84 -5.53 -7.92
N ILE A 618 -13.71 -4.86 -9.07
CA ILE A 618 -13.61 -5.53 -10.37
C ILE A 618 -12.29 -6.31 -10.45
N GLY A 619 -12.37 -7.60 -10.77
CA GLY A 619 -11.20 -8.49 -10.85
C GLY A 619 -10.70 -8.99 -9.49
N GLY A 620 -11.43 -8.74 -8.41
CA GLY A 620 -11.08 -9.19 -7.06
C GLY A 620 -10.06 -8.30 -6.34
N TYR A 621 -9.64 -8.74 -5.15
CA TYR A 621 -8.79 -7.95 -4.26
C TYR A 621 -7.34 -7.88 -4.75
N ARG A 622 -6.80 -6.67 -4.83
CA ARG A 622 -5.40 -6.36 -5.20
C ARG A 622 -4.52 -6.21 -3.95
N PRO A 623 -3.19 -6.44 -4.03
CA PRO A 623 -2.29 -6.24 -2.90
C PRO A 623 -2.24 -4.76 -2.48
N THR A 624 -2.29 -4.48 -1.18
CA THR A 624 -2.33 -3.10 -0.61
C THR A 624 -1.11 -2.75 0.23
N ASN A 625 -0.12 -3.65 0.35
CA ASN A 625 1.11 -3.40 1.10
C ASN A 625 2.23 -2.96 0.13
N ALA A 626 2.72 -1.73 0.28
CA ALA A 626 3.73 -1.14 -0.60
C ALA A 626 5.03 -1.98 -0.65
N GLU A 627 5.57 -2.39 0.50
CA GLU A 627 6.78 -3.21 0.57
C GLU A 627 6.62 -4.55 -0.16
N ARG A 628 5.45 -5.19 -0.04
CA ARG A 628 5.14 -6.42 -0.78
C ARG A 628 5.05 -6.16 -2.28
N ILE A 629 4.37 -5.10 -2.71
CA ILE A 629 4.24 -4.73 -4.13
C ILE A 629 5.62 -4.49 -4.73
N GLN A 630 6.47 -3.72 -4.05
CA GLN A 630 7.84 -3.44 -4.47
C GLN A 630 8.67 -4.72 -4.53
N ARG A 631 8.71 -5.49 -3.44
CA ARG A 631 9.49 -6.74 -3.35
C ARG A 631 9.10 -7.73 -4.44
N ASN A 632 7.80 -7.94 -4.65
CA ASN A 632 7.30 -8.85 -5.67
C ASN A 632 7.75 -8.42 -7.07
N ARG A 633 7.67 -7.12 -7.38
CA ARG A 633 8.06 -6.57 -8.68
C ARG A 633 9.55 -6.66 -8.92
N ILE A 634 10.37 -6.40 -7.91
CA ILE A 634 11.83 -6.57 -7.97
C ILE A 634 12.18 -8.04 -8.18
N GLN A 635 11.58 -8.94 -7.39
CA GLN A 635 11.79 -10.38 -7.52
C GLN A 635 11.39 -10.90 -8.91
N GLU A 636 10.32 -10.38 -9.49
CA GLU A 636 9.91 -10.67 -10.87
C GLU A 636 10.97 -10.19 -11.89
N ASN A 637 11.48 -8.97 -11.72
CA ASN A 637 12.53 -8.41 -12.57
C ASN A 637 13.82 -9.25 -12.50
N ASP A 638 14.22 -9.68 -11.30
CA ASP A 638 15.42 -10.47 -11.05
C ASP A 638 15.31 -11.88 -11.63
N LEU A 639 14.17 -12.55 -11.40
CA LEU A 639 13.90 -13.88 -11.96
C LEU A 639 13.92 -13.83 -13.49
N CYS A 640 13.33 -12.79 -14.09
CA CYS A 640 13.41 -12.58 -15.53
C CYS A 640 14.87 -12.34 -15.97
N GLY A 641 15.64 -11.51 -15.27
CA GLY A 641 17.06 -11.28 -15.57
C GLY A 641 17.91 -12.55 -15.51
N PHE A 642 17.61 -13.47 -14.59
CA PHE A 642 18.20 -14.80 -14.51
C PHE A 642 17.80 -15.68 -15.71
N LEU A 643 16.51 -15.72 -16.06
CA LEU A 643 16.00 -16.46 -17.23
C LEU A 643 16.54 -15.91 -18.56
N LEU A 644 17.00 -14.66 -18.60
CA LEU A 644 17.67 -14.05 -19.75
C LEU A 644 19.20 -14.17 -19.69
N LYS A 645 19.76 -14.78 -18.63
CA LYS A 645 21.21 -14.89 -18.39
C LYS A 645 21.95 -13.55 -18.32
N ILE A 646 21.24 -12.46 -18.01
CA ILE A 646 21.81 -11.11 -17.83
C ILE A 646 22.48 -11.01 -16.47
N ILE A 647 21.89 -11.66 -15.47
CA ILE A 647 22.37 -11.65 -14.09
C ILE A 647 22.92 -13.05 -13.80
N ALA A 648 24.24 -13.15 -13.61
CA ALA A 648 24.82 -14.32 -12.94
C ALA A 648 24.18 -14.37 -11.55
N GLY A 649 23.63 -15.52 -11.13
CA GLY A 649 22.75 -15.64 -9.96
C GLY A 649 23.36 -15.29 -8.59
N SER A 650 23.79 -14.05 -8.39
CA SER A 650 24.39 -13.49 -7.18
C SER A 650 23.45 -12.56 -6.42
N GLY A 651 22.29 -12.19 -6.98
CA GLY A 651 21.19 -11.60 -6.22
C GLY A 651 21.42 -10.21 -5.62
N GLU A 652 22.32 -9.38 -6.16
CA GLU A 652 22.41 -7.96 -5.78
C GLU A 652 22.61 -7.03 -6.97
N LYS A 653 21.67 -6.10 -7.15
CA LYS A 653 21.85 -4.83 -7.86
C LYS A 653 21.22 -3.72 -7.03
N THR A 654 21.91 -2.58 -6.95
CA THR A 654 21.35 -1.34 -6.42
C THR A 654 20.15 -0.94 -7.26
N ILE A 655 19.03 -0.67 -6.60
CA ILE A 655 17.84 -0.14 -7.24
C ILE A 655 18.17 1.29 -7.69
N ALA A 656 18.43 1.49 -8.98
CA ALA A 656 18.46 2.83 -9.56
C ALA A 656 17.12 3.52 -9.27
N ASP A 657 17.18 4.80 -8.87
CA ASP A 657 16.01 5.59 -8.52
C ASP A 657 15.14 4.98 -7.40
N GLU A 658 15.75 4.59 -6.27
CA GLU A 658 15.05 4.02 -5.09
C GLU A 658 13.84 4.86 -4.65
N PHE A 659 13.97 6.20 -4.69
CA PHE A 659 12.89 7.14 -4.40
C PHE A 659 11.66 6.92 -5.31
N ALA A 660 11.87 6.61 -6.59
CA ALA A 660 10.80 6.35 -7.56
C ALA A 660 10.14 5.00 -7.31
N TRP A 661 10.91 3.97 -6.95
CA TRP A 661 10.37 2.67 -6.56
C TRP A 661 9.51 2.73 -5.30
N ASN A 662 10.00 3.42 -4.27
CA ASN A 662 9.29 3.62 -3.01
C ASN A 662 7.96 4.37 -3.24
N ALA A 663 8.00 5.47 -4.02
CA ALA A 663 6.81 6.24 -4.35
C ALA A 663 5.83 5.45 -5.24
N TRP A 664 6.31 4.76 -6.27
CA TRP A 664 5.49 3.93 -7.14
C TRP A 664 4.74 2.86 -6.34
N ALA A 665 5.45 2.13 -5.48
CA ALA A 665 4.86 1.06 -4.68
C ALA A 665 3.82 1.59 -3.68
N ALA A 666 4.09 2.74 -3.07
CA ALA A 666 3.15 3.39 -2.16
C ALA A 666 1.89 3.92 -2.89
N ILE A 667 2.04 4.51 -4.08
CA ILE A 667 0.91 4.95 -4.92
C ILE A 667 0.08 3.76 -5.38
N GLN A 668 0.71 2.68 -5.83
CA GLN A 668 0.01 1.44 -6.21
C GLN A 668 -0.73 0.83 -5.02
N ALA A 669 -0.12 0.79 -3.83
CA ALA A 669 -0.75 0.31 -2.61
C ALA A 669 -2.02 1.11 -2.27
N ARG A 670 -1.91 2.44 -2.23
CA ARG A 670 -3.04 3.35 -1.95
C ARG A 670 -4.16 3.21 -2.98
N ARG A 671 -3.81 3.16 -4.26
CA ARG A 671 -4.77 2.95 -5.35
C ARG A 671 -5.47 1.61 -5.23
N ASN A 672 -4.73 0.53 -4.92
CA ASN A 672 -5.31 -0.79 -4.71
C ASN A 672 -6.22 -0.83 -3.48
N GLU A 673 -5.86 -0.15 -2.39
CA GLU A 673 -6.70 -0.06 -1.19
C GLU A 673 -8.01 0.66 -1.47
N SER A 674 -7.94 1.81 -2.15
CA SER A 674 -9.09 2.56 -2.62
C SER A 674 -9.98 1.69 -3.53
N LEU A 675 -9.43 1.04 -4.55
CA LEU A 675 -10.22 0.20 -5.46
C LEU A 675 -10.81 -1.04 -4.80
N ASN A 676 -10.11 -1.63 -3.83
CA ASN A 676 -10.61 -2.77 -3.03
C ASN A 676 -11.79 -2.37 -2.13
N ASN A 677 -11.89 -1.09 -1.74
CA ASN A 677 -12.91 -0.55 -0.85
C ASN A 677 -13.57 0.72 -1.42
N LEU A 678 -13.80 0.75 -2.74
CA LEU A 678 -14.16 1.99 -3.43
C LEU A 678 -15.42 2.64 -2.87
N ARG A 679 -16.43 1.82 -2.56
CA ARG A 679 -17.69 2.26 -1.95
C ARG A 679 -17.44 2.98 -0.62
N GLY A 680 -16.62 2.38 0.25
CA GLY A 680 -16.29 2.97 1.55
C GLY A 680 -15.46 4.24 1.42
N ASP A 681 -14.49 4.24 0.50
CA ASP A 681 -13.58 5.36 0.27
C ASP A 681 -14.32 6.60 -0.28
N VAL A 682 -15.13 6.43 -1.33
CA VAL A 682 -15.96 7.52 -1.88
C VAL A 682 -16.92 8.06 -0.82
N ARG A 683 -17.57 7.19 -0.04
CA ARG A 683 -18.49 7.60 1.02
C ARG A 683 -17.79 8.47 2.05
N TYR A 684 -16.61 8.04 2.53
CA TYR A 684 -15.83 8.84 3.47
C TYR A 684 -15.42 10.18 2.85
N LEU A 685 -14.97 10.21 1.60
CA LEU A 685 -14.53 11.46 1.00
C LEU A 685 -15.68 12.47 0.88
N ILE A 686 -16.90 12.01 0.54
CA ILE A 686 -18.13 12.84 0.57
C ILE A 686 -18.37 13.38 1.99
N GLU A 687 -18.34 12.52 3.01
CA GLU A 687 -18.52 12.92 4.42
C GLU A 687 -17.43 13.92 4.87
N SER A 688 -16.17 13.67 4.49
CA SER A 688 -15.00 14.46 4.91
C SER A 688 -14.92 15.84 4.23
N GLN A 689 -15.55 16.00 3.06
CA GLN A 689 -15.71 17.28 2.39
C GLN A 689 -16.90 18.08 2.95
N GLY A 690 -17.58 17.60 3.98
CA GLY A 690 -18.68 18.32 4.62
C GLY A 690 -19.99 18.28 3.83
N HIS A 691 -20.21 17.25 3.00
CA HIS A 691 -21.50 17.01 2.34
C HIS A 691 -22.45 16.21 3.24
N HIS A 692 -23.76 16.47 3.10
CA HIS A 692 -24.81 15.79 3.87
C HIS A 692 -25.22 14.50 3.16
N LEU A 693 -24.76 13.36 3.67
CA LEU A 693 -25.06 12.05 3.09
C LEU A 693 -26.47 11.57 3.52
N ILE A 694 -27.32 11.21 2.55
CA ILE A 694 -28.67 10.68 2.75
C ILE A 694 -28.70 9.26 2.19
N LEU A 695 -28.86 8.27 3.05
CA LEU A 695 -28.87 6.85 2.64
C LEU A 695 -30.23 6.47 2.05
N LEU A 696 -30.21 5.88 0.86
CA LEU A 696 -31.36 5.27 0.19
C LEU A 696 -31.17 3.75 0.16
N GLY A 697 -32.28 3.01 0.24
CA GLY A 697 -32.29 1.56 0.22
C GLY A 697 -31.81 0.96 -1.11
N GLU A 698 -31.73 -0.37 -1.16
CA GLU A 698 -31.47 -1.09 -2.41
C GLU A 698 -32.72 -1.05 -3.30
N GLU A 699 -32.59 -0.45 -4.47
CA GLU A 699 -33.63 -0.43 -5.51
C GLU A 699 -33.14 -1.19 -6.74
N LYS A 700 -33.74 -2.36 -6.98
CA LYS A 700 -33.53 -3.14 -8.21
C LYS A 700 -34.69 -2.93 -9.16
N ASP A 701 -34.36 -2.70 -10.42
CA ASP A 701 -35.31 -2.46 -11.48
C ASP A 701 -34.98 -3.35 -12.69
N TRP A 702 -35.74 -4.44 -12.85
CA TRP A 702 -35.50 -5.44 -13.90
C TRP A 702 -35.67 -4.86 -15.31
N GLU A 703 -36.62 -3.92 -15.47
CA GLU A 703 -36.92 -3.27 -16.75
C GLU A 703 -35.71 -2.45 -17.23
N THR A 704 -35.15 -1.62 -16.35
CA THR A 704 -33.92 -0.88 -16.63
C THR A 704 -32.71 -1.79 -16.92
N GLN A 705 -32.65 -2.99 -16.32
CA GLN A 705 -31.59 -3.96 -16.64
C GLN A 705 -31.71 -4.50 -18.07
N GLU A 706 -32.92 -4.87 -18.50
CA GLU A 706 -33.16 -5.34 -19.87
C GLU A 706 -32.96 -4.21 -20.90
N GLU A 707 -33.36 -2.97 -20.59
CA GLU A 707 -33.10 -1.80 -21.44
C GLU A 707 -31.60 -1.55 -21.64
N LEU A 708 -30.80 -1.56 -20.56
CA LEU A 708 -29.34 -1.40 -20.66
C LEU A 708 -28.68 -2.54 -21.43
N LYS A 709 -29.23 -3.76 -21.35
CA LYS A 709 -28.76 -4.91 -22.11
C LYS A 709 -29.07 -4.74 -23.60
N ALA A 710 -30.29 -4.34 -23.95
CA ALA A 710 -30.67 -4.03 -25.33
C ALA A 710 -29.80 -2.91 -25.92
N ALA A 711 -29.56 -1.84 -25.16
CA ALA A 711 -28.68 -0.74 -25.54
C ALA A 711 -27.24 -1.21 -25.80
N ARG A 712 -26.72 -2.15 -25.00
CA ARG A 712 -25.41 -2.77 -25.23
C ARG A 712 -25.36 -3.53 -26.55
N ASP A 713 -26.39 -4.33 -26.83
CA ASP A 713 -26.46 -5.12 -28.05
C ASP A 713 -26.48 -4.21 -29.30
N ILE A 714 -27.21 -3.08 -29.24
CA ILE A 714 -27.23 -2.06 -30.30
C ILE A 714 -25.84 -1.41 -30.49
N ASN A 715 -25.19 -1.02 -29.40
CA ASN A 715 -23.85 -0.43 -29.44
C ASN A 715 -22.81 -1.40 -30.02
N GLN A 716 -22.88 -2.68 -29.64
CA GLN A 716 -22.01 -3.73 -30.16
C GLN A 716 -22.22 -3.92 -31.66
N GLN A 717 -23.47 -4.00 -32.12
CA GLN A 717 -23.79 -4.09 -33.55
C GLN A 717 -23.28 -2.88 -34.33
N SER A 718 -23.48 -1.67 -33.81
CA SER A 718 -23.02 -0.42 -34.45
C SER A 718 -21.49 -0.37 -34.57
N ARG A 719 -20.78 -0.78 -33.51
CA ARG A 719 -19.32 -0.92 -33.53
C ARG A 719 -18.87 -1.93 -34.57
N SER A 720 -19.48 -3.12 -34.61
CA SER A 720 -19.09 -4.16 -35.56
C SER A 720 -19.32 -3.72 -37.01
N ARG A 721 -20.46 -3.07 -37.30
CA ARG A 721 -20.72 -2.47 -38.63
C ARG A 721 -19.69 -1.40 -38.98
N GLY A 722 -19.33 -0.53 -38.02
CA GLY A 722 -18.31 0.51 -38.22
C GLY A 722 -16.94 -0.07 -38.56
N ILE A 723 -16.51 -1.13 -37.87
CA ILE A 723 -15.23 -1.81 -38.13
C ILE A 723 -15.25 -2.53 -39.48
N CYS A 724 -16.31 -3.30 -39.78
CA CYS A 724 -16.43 -4.01 -41.06
C CYS A 724 -16.52 -3.06 -42.27
N GLY A 725 -17.16 -1.89 -42.09
CA GLY A 725 -17.30 -0.86 -43.12
C GLY A 725 -16.09 0.06 -43.29
N ALA A 726 -15.13 0.06 -42.35
CA ALA A 726 -13.96 0.92 -42.41
C ALA A 726 -13.00 0.54 -43.55
N GLU A 727 -12.36 1.52 -44.18
CA GLU A 727 -11.39 1.28 -45.25
C GLU A 727 -10.19 0.45 -44.78
N LYS A 728 -9.68 -0.44 -45.66
CA LYS A 728 -8.43 -1.18 -45.41
C LYS A 728 -7.25 -0.22 -45.53
N ILE A 729 -6.45 -0.12 -44.46
CA ILE A 729 -5.27 0.75 -44.41
C ILE A 729 -3.96 -0.06 -44.51
N SER A 730 -2.90 0.58 -45.00
CA SER A 730 -1.55 0.00 -45.05
C SER A 730 -0.85 0.07 -43.69
N ALA A 731 0.26 -0.66 -43.53
CA ALA A 731 1.07 -0.60 -42.31
C ALA A 731 1.67 0.79 -42.03
N SER A 732 2.01 1.55 -43.07
CA SER A 732 2.51 2.92 -42.91
C SER A 732 1.40 3.88 -42.47
N GLU A 733 0.21 3.75 -43.03
CA GLU A 733 -0.94 4.57 -42.63
C GLU A 733 -1.42 4.21 -41.22
N ALA A 734 -1.41 2.93 -40.84
CA ALA A 734 -1.68 2.51 -39.47
C ALA A 734 -0.73 3.19 -38.47
N ARG A 735 0.60 3.18 -38.71
CA ARG A 735 1.56 3.89 -37.85
C ARG A 735 1.32 5.40 -37.80
N ARG A 736 0.91 6.01 -38.91
CA ARG A 736 0.56 7.44 -38.98
C ARG A 736 -0.69 7.75 -38.16
N LEU A 737 -1.71 6.89 -38.20
CA LEU A 737 -2.92 7.03 -37.40
C LEU A 737 -2.68 6.74 -35.91
N GLU A 738 -1.82 5.77 -35.58
CA GLU A 738 -1.38 5.49 -34.20
C GLU A 738 -0.61 6.66 -33.59
N SER A 739 0.18 7.37 -34.40
CA SER A 739 0.93 8.57 -33.99
C SER A 739 0.12 9.87 -34.11
N LYS A 740 -1.12 9.81 -34.60
CA LYS A 740 -2.01 10.97 -34.70
C LYS A 740 -2.39 11.42 -33.29
N GLU A 741 -2.07 12.67 -32.96
CA GLU A 741 -2.35 13.22 -31.62
C GLU A 741 -3.84 13.17 -31.25
N ARG A 742 -4.73 13.25 -32.26
CA ARG A 742 -6.18 13.27 -32.10
C ARG A 742 -6.87 12.38 -33.14
N PRO A 743 -6.97 11.06 -32.92
CA PRO A 743 -7.73 10.18 -33.79
C PRO A 743 -9.25 10.37 -33.60
N THR A 744 -9.97 10.34 -34.71
CA THR A 744 -11.45 10.31 -34.78
C THR A 744 -11.98 8.89 -34.57
N GLN A 745 -13.29 8.74 -34.41
CA GLN A 745 -13.92 7.42 -34.31
C GLN A 745 -13.70 6.58 -35.59
N GLU A 746 -13.71 7.22 -36.76
CA GLU A 746 -13.45 6.56 -38.03
C GLU A 746 -11.99 6.08 -38.14
N ASP A 747 -11.03 6.90 -37.69
CA ASP A 747 -9.62 6.50 -37.60
C ASP A 747 -9.47 5.27 -36.70
N TRP A 748 -10.20 5.24 -35.59
CA TRP A 748 -10.20 4.11 -34.66
C TRP A 748 -10.76 2.83 -35.31
N TYR A 749 -11.85 2.93 -36.07
CA TYR A 749 -12.37 1.76 -36.81
C TYR A 749 -11.36 1.24 -37.86
N LYS A 750 -10.66 2.13 -38.57
CA LYS A 750 -9.60 1.75 -39.52
C LYS A 750 -8.44 1.03 -38.82
N LEU A 751 -7.99 1.55 -37.67
CA LEU A 751 -6.94 0.93 -36.86
C LEU A 751 -7.37 -0.44 -36.30
N GLU A 752 -8.60 -0.54 -35.79
CA GLU A 752 -9.11 -1.79 -35.22
C GLU A 752 -9.32 -2.86 -36.30
N ARG A 753 -9.83 -2.49 -37.48
CA ARG A 753 -9.90 -3.38 -38.65
C ARG A 753 -8.51 -3.88 -39.03
N TYR A 754 -7.55 -2.98 -39.21
CA TYR A 754 -6.16 -3.32 -39.52
C TYR A 754 -5.57 -4.27 -38.47
N ARG A 755 -5.76 -3.99 -37.17
CA ARG A 755 -5.27 -4.83 -36.07
C ARG A 755 -5.86 -6.24 -36.14
N ILE A 756 -7.17 -6.38 -36.35
CA ILE A 756 -7.84 -7.69 -36.42
C ILE A 756 -7.32 -8.46 -37.63
N GLU A 757 -7.39 -7.88 -38.83
CA GLU A 757 -6.98 -8.55 -40.07
C GLU A 757 -5.51 -8.99 -40.03
N THR A 758 -4.61 -8.14 -39.50
CA THR A 758 -3.18 -8.47 -39.40
C THR A 758 -2.82 -9.47 -38.29
N SER A 759 -3.66 -9.60 -37.26
CA SER A 759 -3.44 -10.54 -36.16
C SER A 759 -3.99 -11.92 -36.46
N TRP A 760 -5.12 -11.98 -37.16
CA TRP A 760 -5.85 -13.20 -37.49
C TRP A 760 -5.51 -13.75 -38.89
N GLY A 761 -4.98 -12.91 -39.79
CA GLY A 761 -4.72 -13.31 -41.19
C GLY A 761 -5.97 -13.49 -42.03
N LYS A 762 -7.13 -13.05 -41.52
CA LYS A 762 -8.45 -13.18 -42.15
C LYS A 762 -9.07 -11.81 -42.40
N GLU A 763 -10.00 -11.74 -43.35
CA GLU A 763 -10.85 -10.57 -43.50
C GLU A 763 -11.77 -10.40 -42.28
N VAL A 764 -12.05 -9.16 -41.90
CA VAL A 764 -12.88 -8.87 -40.73
C VAL A 764 -14.36 -9.10 -41.02
N ASP A 765 -15.02 -9.87 -40.17
CA ASP A 765 -16.47 -10.02 -40.11
C ASP A 765 -16.99 -9.87 -38.67
N THR A 766 -18.31 -9.95 -38.49
CA THR A 766 -18.93 -9.78 -37.18
C THR A 766 -18.55 -10.88 -36.19
N GLU A 767 -18.43 -12.12 -36.65
CA GLU A 767 -18.09 -13.27 -35.81
C GLU A 767 -16.65 -13.17 -35.30
N LEU A 768 -15.72 -12.76 -36.16
CA LEU A 768 -14.32 -12.55 -35.82
C LEU A 768 -14.13 -11.39 -34.83
N ILE A 769 -14.91 -10.31 -34.95
CA ILE A 769 -14.88 -9.19 -34.00
C ILE A 769 -15.30 -9.65 -32.59
N GLU A 770 -16.34 -10.49 -32.51
CA GLU A 770 -16.81 -11.06 -31.24
C GLU A 770 -15.81 -12.04 -30.64
N LEU A 771 -15.20 -12.87 -31.48
CA LEU A 771 -14.18 -13.84 -31.10
C LEU A 771 -12.89 -13.15 -30.61
N ASP A 772 -12.46 -12.07 -31.25
CA ASP A 772 -11.22 -11.36 -30.96
C ASP A 772 -11.22 -10.69 -29.56
N LYS A 773 -12.40 -10.28 -29.07
CA LYS A 773 -12.58 -9.64 -27.75
C LYS A 773 -11.59 -8.49 -27.51
N ARG A 774 -11.42 -7.60 -28.49
CA ARG A 774 -10.47 -6.45 -28.47
C ARG A 774 -9.02 -6.89 -28.28
N GLY A 775 -8.61 -7.95 -28.97
CA GLY A 775 -7.28 -8.52 -28.99
C GLY A 775 -6.95 -9.42 -27.80
N ARG A 776 -7.91 -9.68 -26.90
CA ARG A 776 -7.69 -10.59 -25.75
C ARG A 776 -7.38 -12.00 -26.24
N THR A 777 -8.12 -12.49 -27.23
CA THR A 777 -7.97 -13.86 -27.76
C THR A 777 -6.62 -14.06 -28.46
N ILE A 778 -6.17 -13.07 -29.24
CA ILE A 778 -4.83 -13.11 -29.85
C ILE A 778 -3.70 -13.11 -28.82
N ARG A 779 -3.84 -12.33 -27.73
CA ARG A 779 -2.86 -12.35 -26.63
C ARG A 779 -2.82 -13.72 -25.95
N GLN A 780 -3.99 -14.33 -25.74
CA GLN A 780 -4.10 -15.68 -25.20
C GLN A 780 -3.40 -16.71 -26.11
N PHE A 781 -3.63 -16.66 -27.43
CA PHE A 781 -2.95 -17.54 -28.38
C PHE A 781 -1.44 -17.29 -28.49
N THR A 782 -0.97 -16.05 -28.27
CA THR A 782 0.47 -15.78 -28.16
C THR A 782 1.10 -16.47 -26.94
N LEU A 783 0.35 -16.60 -25.84
CA LEU A 783 0.80 -17.34 -24.66
C LEU A 783 0.77 -18.86 -24.92
N LEU A 784 -0.24 -19.35 -25.64
CA LEU A 784 -0.31 -20.74 -26.09
C LEU A 784 0.89 -21.10 -26.98
N GLU A 785 1.18 -20.26 -27.97
CA GLU A 785 2.35 -20.37 -28.85
C GLU A 785 3.64 -20.53 -28.05
N ALA A 786 3.88 -19.64 -27.08
CA ALA A 786 5.05 -19.68 -26.22
C ALA A 786 5.13 -20.94 -25.35
N LEU A 787 3.99 -21.50 -24.97
CA LEU A 787 3.93 -22.67 -24.11
C LEU A 787 4.14 -23.98 -24.89
N LEU A 788 3.73 -24.03 -26.15
CA LEU A 788 3.92 -25.17 -27.06
C LEU A 788 5.34 -25.23 -27.63
N GLU A 789 6.03 -24.09 -27.74
CA GLU A 789 7.43 -24.04 -28.15
C GLU A 789 8.37 -24.70 -27.10
N GLU A 790 9.38 -25.42 -27.58
CA GLU A 790 10.37 -26.02 -26.69
C GLU A 790 11.27 -24.96 -26.01
N PRO A 791 11.77 -25.22 -24.78
CA PRO A 791 12.70 -24.33 -24.12
C PRO A 791 13.96 -24.20 -24.97
N SER A 792 14.56 -23.02 -24.99
CA SER A 792 15.85 -22.85 -25.65
C SER A 792 16.94 -23.70 -25.01
N GLU A 793 16.85 -23.91 -23.69
CA GLU A 793 17.84 -24.63 -22.90
C GLU A 793 17.21 -25.17 -21.60
N VAL A 794 17.80 -26.23 -21.05
CA VAL A 794 17.41 -26.82 -19.77
C VAL A 794 18.67 -27.07 -18.93
N ASN A 795 18.82 -26.34 -17.83
CA ASN A 795 20.00 -26.48 -16.96
C ASN A 795 19.65 -27.07 -15.60
N PRO A 796 20.43 -28.05 -15.11
CA PRO A 796 20.31 -28.52 -13.74
C PRO A 796 20.96 -27.50 -12.78
N VAL A 797 20.16 -26.90 -11.91
CA VAL A 797 20.62 -26.03 -10.82
C VAL A 797 20.13 -26.62 -9.50
N ASN A 798 21.04 -26.98 -8.60
CA ASN A 798 20.75 -27.59 -7.29
C ASN A 798 19.82 -28.83 -7.39
N GLY A 799 20.00 -29.66 -8.41
CA GLY A 799 19.19 -30.87 -8.64
C GLY A 799 17.80 -30.61 -9.25
N LYS A 800 17.42 -29.35 -9.51
CA LYS A 800 16.20 -29.00 -10.24
C LYS A 800 16.52 -28.62 -11.68
N ARG A 801 15.71 -29.08 -12.62
CA ARG A 801 15.80 -28.67 -14.03
C ARG A 801 15.16 -27.31 -14.19
N ILE A 802 15.94 -26.31 -14.57
CA ILE A 802 15.45 -24.96 -14.89
C ILE A 802 15.32 -24.87 -16.40
N HIS A 803 14.12 -24.49 -16.86
CA HIS A 803 13.81 -24.30 -18.27
C HIS A 803 13.97 -22.82 -18.65
N PHE A 804 14.73 -22.55 -19.72
CA PHE A 804 14.92 -21.21 -20.26
C PHE A 804 13.87 -20.90 -21.33
N PRO A 805 13.35 -19.65 -21.37
CA PRO A 805 12.27 -19.27 -22.27
C PRO A 805 12.65 -19.41 -23.75
N PRO A 806 11.68 -19.67 -24.66
CA PRO A 806 11.93 -19.67 -26.09
C PRO A 806 12.55 -18.35 -26.57
N ALA A 807 13.35 -18.41 -27.65
CA ALA A 807 14.13 -17.28 -28.13
C ALA A 807 13.30 -16.01 -28.37
N PHE A 808 12.09 -16.14 -28.91
CA PHE A 808 11.23 -14.99 -29.18
C PHE A 808 10.62 -14.36 -27.91
N VAL A 809 10.41 -15.15 -26.85
CA VAL A 809 9.97 -14.63 -25.54
C VAL A 809 11.13 -13.88 -24.90
N ALA A 810 12.33 -14.47 -24.92
CA ALA A 810 13.54 -13.86 -24.39
C ALA A 810 13.89 -12.54 -25.11
N ALA A 811 13.85 -12.53 -26.45
CA ALA A 811 14.14 -11.36 -27.27
C ALA A 811 13.17 -10.20 -26.97
N LYS A 812 11.91 -10.50 -26.70
CA LYS A 812 10.90 -9.50 -26.32
C LYS A 812 11.23 -8.85 -24.98
N ASP A 813 11.56 -9.63 -23.95
CA ASP A 813 11.93 -9.08 -22.64
C ASP A 813 13.26 -8.32 -22.68
N LEU A 814 14.24 -8.75 -23.51
CA LEU A 814 15.49 -8.03 -23.75
C LEU A 814 15.22 -6.66 -24.39
N ALA A 815 14.42 -6.61 -25.45
CA ALA A 815 14.04 -5.36 -26.11
C ALA A 815 13.29 -4.40 -25.15
N GLU A 816 12.43 -4.93 -24.27
CA GLU A 816 11.79 -4.09 -23.24
C GLU A 816 12.79 -3.54 -22.21
N ARG A 817 13.84 -4.28 -21.87
CA ARG A 817 14.88 -3.87 -20.92
C ARG A 817 15.78 -2.77 -21.44
N GLU A 818 16.06 -2.77 -22.74
CA GLU A 818 16.82 -1.72 -23.40
C GLU A 818 16.01 -0.42 -23.52
N LYS A 819 14.69 -0.54 -23.75
CA LYS A 819 13.82 0.61 -24.05
C LYS A 819 13.18 1.24 -22.81
N PHE A 820 12.77 0.46 -21.83
CA PHE A 820 11.89 0.92 -20.74
C PHE A 820 12.55 0.93 -19.37
N HIS A 821 12.04 1.78 -18.49
CA HIS A 821 12.42 1.83 -17.08
C HIS A 821 12.07 0.49 -16.38
N PRO A 822 12.84 0.03 -15.37
CA PRO A 822 12.56 -1.22 -14.63
C PRO A 822 11.17 -1.38 -14.01
N LEU A 823 10.44 -0.27 -13.80
CA LEU A 823 9.05 -0.28 -13.32
C LEU A 823 8.08 -0.86 -14.37
N ASP A 824 8.46 -0.82 -15.65
CA ASP A 824 7.59 -1.04 -16.81
C ASP A 824 7.76 -2.38 -17.52
N TRP A 825 8.76 -3.16 -17.11
CA TRP A 825 9.05 -4.45 -17.73
C TRP A 825 7.89 -5.44 -17.51
N ARG A 826 7.48 -6.14 -18.56
CA ARG A 826 6.41 -7.13 -18.46
C ARG A 826 6.87 -8.46 -17.88
N ASN A 827 8.13 -8.81 -18.09
CA ASN A 827 8.74 -10.05 -17.60
C ASN A 827 8.00 -11.30 -18.10
N ASP A 828 7.71 -11.36 -19.40
CA ASP A 828 6.90 -12.42 -20.00
C ASP A 828 7.54 -13.82 -19.76
N SER A 829 8.88 -13.90 -19.72
CA SER A 829 9.65 -15.10 -19.40
C SER A 829 9.30 -15.71 -18.04
N VAL A 830 9.00 -14.90 -17.02
CA VAL A 830 8.64 -15.39 -15.68
C VAL A 830 7.26 -16.02 -15.70
N THR A 831 6.30 -15.35 -16.34
CA THR A 831 4.94 -15.87 -16.42
C THR A 831 4.86 -17.13 -17.30
N TRP A 832 5.72 -17.24 -18.32
CA TRP A 832 5.91 -18.46 -19.12
C TRP A 832 6.46 -19.59 -18.25
N ALA A 833 7.56 -19.35 -17.53
CA ALA A 833 8.21 -20.36 -16.69
C ALA A 833 7.24 -20.90 -15.63
N LEU A 834 6.48 -20.02 -14.98
CA LEU A 834 5.48 -20.43 -13.98
C LEU A 834 4.38 -21.33 -14.57
N ARG A 835 3.90 -21.07 -15.79
CA ARG A 835 2.92 -21.96 -16.46
C ARG A 835 3.52 -23.31 -16.80
N ARG A 836 4.80 -23.34 -17.20
CA ARG A 836 5.51 -24.58 -17.51
C ARG A 836 5.77 -25.43 -16.27
N GLU A 837 6.16 -24.80 -15.15
CA GLU A 837 6.32 -25.43 -13.83
C GLU A 837 5.01 -26.00 -13.27
N LEU A 838 3.88 -25.36 -13.57
CA LEU A 838 2.56 -25.92 -13.27
C LEU A 838 2.20 -27.13 -14.15
N GLY A 839 3.03 -27.50 -15.13
CA GLY A 839 2.82 -28.64 -16.01
C GLY A 839 1.86 -28.36 -17.17
N LEU A 840 1.49 -27.10 -17.41
CA LEU A 840 0.40 -26.78 -18.34
C LEU A 840 0.69 -27.22 -19.79
N HIS A 841 1.94 -27.14 -20.23
CA HIS A 841 2.41 -27.64 -21.53
C HIS A 841 2.15 -29.15 -21.75
N LEU A 842 2.17 -29.96 -20.69
CA LEU A 842 1.92 -31.41 -20.77
C LEU A 842 0.42 -31.74 -20.80
N LEU A 843 -0.42 -30.82 -20.34
CA LEU A 843 -1.86 -31.01 -20.24
C LEU A 843 -2.59 -30.58 -21.52
N ILE A 844 -1.95 -29.86 -22.44
CA ILE A 844 -2.56 -29.45 -23.71
C ILE A 844 -2.54 -30.64 -24.67
N ASN A 845 -3.63 -31.41 -24.67
CA ASN A 845 -3.82 -32.54 -25.58
C ASN A 845 -5.31 -32.63 -26.00
N PRO A 846 -5.64 -32.43 -27.30
CA PRO A 846 -7.03 -32.44 -27.77
C PRO A 846 -7.71 -33.81 -27.66
N GLU A 847 -6.95 -34.91 -27.60
CA GLU A 847 -7.48 -36.28 -27.50
C GLU A 847 -7.67 -36.73 -26.04
N ARG A 848 -7.22 -35.93 -25.08
CA ARG A 848 -7.23 -36.32 -23.67
C ARG A 848 -8.57 -36.04 -23.00
N GLU A 849 -9.04 -37.04 -22.27
CA GLU A 849 -10.12 -36.90 -21.28
C GLU A 849 -9.56 -36.52 -19.90
N PHE A 850 -10.24 -35.61 -19.21
CA PHE A 850 -9.86 -35.12 -17.89
C PHE A 850 -10.92 -35.45 -16.84
N ARG A 851 -10.48 -35.95 -15.69
CA ARG A 851 -11.30 -36.23 -14.50
C ARG A 851 -10.68 -35.56 -13.27
N ASN A 852 -11.51 -35.25 -12.26
CA ASN A 852 -10.98 -34.59 -11.05
C ASN A 852 -10.02 -35.49 -10.24
N ASP A 853 -10.07 -36.80 -10.41
CA ASP A 853 -9.25 -37.79 -9.73
C ASP A 853 -7.98 -38.20 -10.51
N ASP A 854 -7.76 -37.62 -11.69
CA ASP A 854 -6.52 -37.84 -12.46
C ASP A 854 -5.29 -37.42 -11.63
N LEU A 855 -4.30 -38.31 -11.53
CA LEU A 855 -3.16 -38.13 -10.62
C LEU A 855 -2.36 -36.84 -10.88
N ASP A 856 -2.18 -36.48 -12.15
CA ASP A 856 -1.47 -35.27 -12.55
C ASP A 856 -2.30 -34.00 -12.32
N LEU A 857 -3.63 -34.07 -12.43
CA LEU A 857 -4.51 -32.95 -12.05
C LEU A 857 -4.59 -32.76 -10.53
N VAL A 858 -4.58 -33.84 -9.75
CA VAL A 858 -4.43 -33.75 -8.28
C VAL A 858 -3.06 -33.17 -7.90
N ALA A 859 -2.00 -33.48 -8.66
CA ALA A 859 -0.70 -32.86 -8.47
C ALA A 859 -0.70 -31.37 -8.83
N LEU A 860 -1.35 -31.00 -9.95
CA LEU A 860 -1.59 -29.61 -10.35
C LEU A 860 -2.32 -28.84 -9.25
N GLU A 861 -3.39 -29.40 -8.67
CA GLU A 861 -4.13 -28.79 -7.56
C GLU A 861 -3.20 -28.52 -6.37
N LYS A 862 -2.47 -29.54 -5.90
CA LYS A 862 -1.54 -29.38 -4.77
C LYS A 862 -0.49 -28.31 -5.02
N ASN A 863 0.10 -28.29 -6.22
CA ASN A 863 1.10 -27.30 -6.61
C ASN A 863 0.50 -25.90 -6.72
N ALA A 864 -0.69 -25.76 -7.30
CA ALA A 864 -1.39 -24.49 -7.44
C ALA A 864 -1.84 -23.94 -6.08
N GLN A 865 -2.34 -24.78 -5.17
CA GLN A 865 -2.69 -24.38 -3.81
C GLN A 865 -1.48 -23.92 -3.02
N ARG A 866 -0.35 -24.65 -3.10
CA ARG A 866 0.90 -24.28 -2.43
C ARG A 866 1.44 -22.93 -2.91
N ASN A 867 1.28 -22.64 -4.20
CA ASN A 867 1.78 -21.42 -4.84
C ASN A 867 0.69 -20.37 -5.09
N ALA A 868 -0.47 -20.44 -4.43
CA ALA A 868 -1.64 -19.61 -4.75
C ALA A 868 -1.37 -18.10 -4.72
N LEU A 869 -0.51 -17.63 -3.79
CA LEU A 869 -0.11 -16.22 -3.73
C LEU A 869 0.80 -15.82 -4.90
N ILE A 870 1.76 -16.67 -5.28
CA ILE A 870 2.66 -16.43 -6.42
C ILE A 870 1.87 -16.43 -7.73
N ILE A 871 0.96 -17.39 -7.89
CA ILE A 871 0.04 -17.47 -9.05
C ILE A 871 -0.82 -16.21 -9.14
N LYS A 872 -1.33 -15.73 -8.00
CA LYS A 872 -2.09 -14.48 -7.98
C LYS A 872 -1.22 -13.27 -8.34
N ASP A 873 -0.01 -13.20 -7.80
CA ASP A 873 0.87 -12.05 -7.97
C ASP A 873 1.45 -11.96 -9.40
N PHE A 874 1.77 -13.09 -10.05
CA PHE A 874 2.38 -13.11 -11.40
C PHE A 874 1.41 -13.48 -12.54
N LEU A 875 0.42 -14.35 -12.30
CA LEU A 875 -0.58 -14.72 -13.33
C LEU A 875 -1.91 -13.98 -13.16
N GLY A 876 -2.13 -13.28 -12.05
CA GLY A 876 -3.40 -12.59 -11.79
C GLY A 876 -4.58 -13.55 -11.49
N LEU A 877 -4.32 -14.83 -11.20
CA LEU A 877 -5.35 -15.84 -10.93
C LEU A 877 -5.54 -16.07 -9.44
N THR A 878 -6.78 -16.13 -8.98
CA THR A 878 -7.10 -16.48 -7.58
C THR A 878 -7.47 -17.95 -7.47
N ILE A 879 -6.55 -18.76 -6.94
CA ILE A 879 -6.80 -20.16 -6.60
C ILE A 879 -7.58 -20.24 -5.27
N ARG A 880 -8.84 -20.70 -5.32
CA ARG A 880 -9.67 -20.88 -4.12
C ARG A 880 -9.25 -22.16 -3.40
N ARG A 881 -9.29 -22.16 -2.06
CA ARG A 881 -8.91 -23.32 -1.23
C ARG A 881 -9.74 -24.59 -1.48
N ASN A 882 -10.95 -24.44 -2.01
CA ASN A 882 -11.87 -25.52 -2.32
C ASN A 882 -12.08 -25.69 -3.84
N ALA A 883 -11.21 -25.11 -4.68
CA ALA A 883 -11.28 -25.30 -6.12
C ALA A 883 -10.90 -26.74 -6.47
N THR A 884 -11.71 -27.41 -7.28
CA THR A 884 -11.40 -28.76 -7.76
C THR A 884 -10.27 -28.73 -8.79
N PRO A 885 -9.56 -29.84 -9.03
CA PRO A 885 -8.51 -29.91 -10.06
C PRO A 885 -8.93 -29.39 -11.43
N ILE A 886 -10.13 -29.77 -11.90
CA ILE A 886 -10.67 -29.29 -13.18
C ILE A 886 -10.97 -27.79 -13.16
N GLN A 887 -11.45 -27.23 -12.05
CA GLN A 887 -11.68 -25.79 -11.96
C GLN A 887 -10.37 -25.00 -12.06
N ILE A 888 -9.28 -25.52 -11.47
CA ILE A 888 -7.95 -24.91 -11.57
C ILE A 888 -7.44 -25.02 -13.02
N LEU A 889 -7.54 -26.19 -13.63
CA LEU A 889 -7.14 -26.40 -15.03
C LEU A 889 -7.90 -25.46 -15.98
N GLN A 890 -9.22 -25.35 -15.79
CA GLN A 890 -10.06 -24.48 -16.62
C GLN A 890 -9.65 -23.00 -16.51
N GLN A 891 -9.32 -22.52 -15.31
CA GLN A 891 -8.81 -21.15 -15.12
C GLN A 891 -7.47 -20.94 -15.84
N LEU A 892 -6.58 -21.93 -15.83
CA LEU A 892 -5.28 -21.86 -16.51
C LEU A 892 -5.42 -21.92 -18.04
N PHE A 893 -6.26 -22.81 -18.55
CA PHE A 893 -6.57 -22.91 -19.99
C PHE A 893 -7.23 -21.64 -20.53
N GLU A 894 -8.11 -21.01 -19.76
CA GLU A 894 -8.71 -19.74 -20.17
C GLU A 894 -7.65 -18.64 -20.36
N GLN A 895 -6.52 -18.66 -19.64
CA GLN A 895 -5.44 -17.68 -19.86
C GLN A 895 -4.69 -17.83 -21.17
N ILE A 896 -4.69 -19.04 -21.75
CA ILE A 896 -4.04 -19.36 -23.02
C ILE A 896 -5.06 -19.54 -24.15
N GLY A 897 -6.33 -19.22 -23.89
CA GLY A 897 -7.37 -19.16 -24.93
C GLY A 897 -7.98 -20.51 -25.24
N LEU A 898 -7.82 -21.50 -24.35
CA LEU A 898 -8.43 -22.81 -24.45
C LEU A 898 -9.60 -22.96 -23.48
N ARG A 899 -10.53 -23.86 -23.81
CA ARG A 899 -11.73 -24.13 -23.03
C ARG A 899 -11.89 -25.62 -22.84
N LEU A 900 -12.33 -26.00 -21.65
CA LEU A 900 -12.82 -27.34 -21.36
C LEU A 900 -14.33 -27.39 -21.49
N VAL A 901 -14.83 -28.41 -22.16
CA VAL A 901 -16.25 -28.75 -22.26
C VAL A 901 -16.52 -30.05 -21.53
N CYS A 902 -17.67 -30.13 -20.86
CA CYS A 902 -18.10 -31.38 -20.22
C CYS A 902 -18.69 -32.27 -21.33
N ASP A 903 -17.94 -33.30 -21.73
CA ASP A 903 -18.37 -34.23 -22.78
C ASP A 903 -19.51 -35.11 -22.28
N ARG A 904 -19.31 -35.81 -21.15
CA ARG A 904 -20.30 -36.75 -20.59
C ARG A 904 -20.22 -36.88 -19.08
N ARG A 905 -21.21 -37.57 -18.52
CA ARG A 905 -21.23 -38.03 -17.13
C ARG A 905 -21.22 -39.55 -17.12
N ASP A 906 -20.28 -40.12 -16.40
CA ASP A 906 -20.10 -41.57 -16.31
C ASP A 906 -20.46 -42.05 -14.89
N GLY A 907 -21.10 -43.23 -14.77
CA GLY A 907 -21.49 -43.82 -13.49
C GLY A 907 -23.00 -43.79 -13.13
N ALA A 908 -23.35 -44.53 -12.08
CA ALA A 908 -24.73 -44.71 -11.59
C ALA A 908 -25.28 -43.45 -10.89
N ARG A 909 -26.62 -43.35 -10.77
CA ARG A 909 -27.31 -42.18 -10.18
C ARG A 909 -26.92 -42.01 -8.70
N GLY A 910 -26.06 -41.03 -8.41
CA GLY A 910 -25.48 -40.79 -7.08
C GLY A 910 -23.95 -40.83 -7.05
N GLU A 911 -23.33 -41.47 -8.05
CA GLU A 911 -21.87 -41.66 -8.19
C GLU A 911 -21.32 -41.11 -9.53
N GLN A 912 -22.08 -40.23 -10.19
CA GLN A 912 -21.72 -39.71 -11.51
C GLN A 912 -20.46 -38.83 -11.49
N VAL A 913 -19.45 -39.22 -12.27
CA VAL A 913 -18.23 -38.43 -12.52
C VAL A 913 -18.37 -37.68 -13.83
N ARG A 914 -18.05 -36.38 -13.84
CA ARG A 914 -18.02 -35.56 -15.05
C ARG A 914 -16.69 -35.73 -15.76
N ILE A 915 -16.73 -36.05 -17.05
CA ILE A 915 -15.57 -36.16 -17.92
C ILE A 915 -15.51 -34.92 -18.81
N TYR A 916 -14.34 -34.30 -18.89
CA TYR A 916 -14.11 -33.08 -19.67
C TYR A 916 -13.08 -33.33 -20.77
N CYS A 917 -13.21 -32.64 -21.89
CA CYS A 917 -12.23 -32.61 -22.98
C CYS A 917 -11.99 -31.17 -23.43
N LEU A 918 -10.94 -30.96 -24.23
CA LEU A 918 -10.73 -29.67 -24.89
C LEU A 918 -11.81 -29.41 -25.93
N ASP A 919 -12.25 -28.16 -26.02
CA ASP A 919 -13.14 -27.68 -27.07
C ASP A 919 -12.42 -27.73 -28.43
N LEU A 920 -12.75 -28.73 -29.25
CA LEU A 920 -12.07 -29.01 -30.52
C LEU A 920 -12.27 -27.88 -31.55
N GLU A 921 -13.39 -27.19 -31.51
CA GLU A 921 -13.65 -26.05 -32.40
C GLU A 921 -12.73 -24.88 -32.05
N GLN A 922 -12.64 -24.55 -30.76
CA GLN A 922 -11.72 -23.52 -30.29
C GLN A 922 -10.25 -23.90 -30.52
N TRP A 923 -9.91 -25.18 -30.36
CA TRP A 923 -8.57 -25.68 -30.63
C TRP A 923 -8.19 -25.51 -32.11
N ALA A 924 -9.08 -25.87 -33.04
CA ALA A 924 -8.84 -25.70 -34.47
C ALA A 924 -8.60 -24.23 -34.84
N ILE A 925 -9.41 -23.31 -34.29
CA ILE A 925 -9.22 -21.86 -34.45
C ILE A 925 -7.84 -21.42 -33.92
N ALA A 926 -7.42 -21.93 -32.76
CA ALA A 926 -6.12 -21.61 -32.20
C ALA A 926 -4.99 -22.08 -33.11
N GLN A 927 -5.06 -23.31 -33.64
CA GLN A 927 -4.05 -23.87 -34.54
C GLN A 927 -3.87 -23.03 -35.80
N GLU A 928 -4.97 -22.62 -36.44
CA GLU A 928 -4.93 -21.80 -37.65
C GLU A 928 -4.20 -20.46 -37.41
N VAL A 929 -4.49 -19.81 -36.27
CA VAL A 929 -3.82 -18.56 -35.89
C VAL A 929 -2.33 -18.80 -35.59
N LEU A 930 -1.98 -19.90 -34.93
CA LEU A 930 -0.59 -20.26 -34.64
C LEU A 930 0.22 -20.50 -35.92
N GLU A 931 -0.34 -21.23 -36.89
CA GLU A 931 0.27 -21.48 -38.20
C GLU A 931 0.49 -20.17 -38.98
N TYR A 932 -0.53 -19.30 -39.01
CA TYR A 932 -0.41 -17.97 -39.62
C TYR A 932 0.71 -17.15 -38.98
N ARG A 933 0.82 -17.18 -37.65
CA ARG A 933 1.87 -16.43 -36.92
C ARG A 933 3.26 -17.02 -37.15
N CYS A 934 3.37 -18.35 -37.23
CA CYS A 934 4.61 -19.03 -37.52
C CYS A 934 5.15 -18.65 -38.91
N SER A 935 4.31 -18.78 -39.95
CA SER A 935 4.68 -18.42 -41.33
C SER A 935 5.07 -16.93 -41.48
N LYS A 936 4.43 -16.03 -40.74
CA LYS A 936 4.79 -14.60 -40.73
C LYS A 936 6.18 -14.35 -40.14
N ARG A 937 6.61 -15.13 -39.13
CA ARG A 937 7.96 -15.02 -38.55
C ARG A 937 9.04 -15.57 -39.48
N GLU A 938 8.76 -16.66 -40.18
CA GLU A 938 9.69 -17.25 -41.16
C GLU A 938 9.90 -16.36 -42.39
N THR A 939 8.84 -15.68 -42.85
CA THR A 939 8.89 -14.78 -44.03
C THR A 939 9.47 -13.40 -43.74
N HIS A 940 9.43 -12.94 -42.49
CA HIS A 940 10.02 -11.68 -42.04
C HIS A 940 10.94 -11.95 -40.83
N PRO A 941 12.14 -12.54 -41.05
CA PRO A 941 13.11 -12.69 -39.98
C PRO A 941 13.38 -11.29 -39.42
N GLN A 942 13.05 -11.08 -38.14
CA GLN A 942 13.46 -9.88 -37.44
C GLN A 942 14.97 -9.75 -37.63
N SER A 943 15.41 -8.64 -38.22
CA SER A 943 16.82 -8.34 -38.41
C SER A 943 17.53 -8.63 -37.10
N GLY A 944 18.36 -9.68 -37.09
CA GLY A 944 19.18 -10.00 -35.94
C GLY A 944 19.88 -8.72 -35.53
N VAL A 945 19.62 -8.28 -34.30
CA VAL A 945 20.45 -7.26 -33.69
C VAL A 945 21.82 -7.91 -33.63
N GLU A 946 22.68 -7.56 -34.59
CA GLU A 946 24.11 -7.69 -34.42
C GLU A 946 24.39 -7.03 -33.08
N THR A 947 24.69 -7.85 -32.09
CA THR A 947 25.22 -7.42 -30.81
C THR A 947 26.55 -6.74 -31.09
N LYS A 948 26.49 -5.46 -31.49
CA LYS A 948 27.49 -4.49 -31.08
C LYS A 948 27.29 -4.36 -29.59
N SER A 949 28.00 -5.23 -28.87
CA SER A 949 28.38 -5.01 -27.49
C SER A 949 29.09 -3.66 -27.44
N VAL A 950 28.31 -2.59 -27.32
CA VAL A 950 28.79 -1.40 -26.65
C VAL A 950 28.91 -1.85 -25.21
N SER A 951 30.13 -2.23 -24.84
CA SER A 951 30.53 -2.36 -23.46
C SER A 951 30.21 -1.03 -22.79
N VAL A 952 29.05 -0.97 -22.12
CA VAL A 952 28.89 -0.04 -21.01
C VAL A 952 29.95 -0.49 -20.02
N VAL A 953 31.01 0.31 -19.93
CA VAL A 953 32.09 0.13 -18.97
C VAL A 953 31.47 0.28 -17.58
N THR A 954 30.95 -0.81 -17.03
CA THR A 954 30.75 -0.93 -15.59
C THR A 954 32.13 -1.23 -15.01
N GLY A 955 32.78 -0.18 -14.52
CA GLY A 955 34.06 -0.24 -13.83
C GLY A 955 34.05 -1.35 -12.77
N GLY A 956 35.15 -2.10 -12.76
CA GLY A 956 35.30 -3.36 -12.04
C GLY A 956 35.61 -3.22 -10.55
N ASP A 957 35.59 -4.42 -9.98
CA ASP A 957 36.04 -4.90 -8.69
C ASP A 957 35.17 -4.69 -7.44
N PHE A 958 34.97 -5.86 -6.82
CA PHE A 958 34.01 -6.21 -5.80
C PHE A 958 34.45 -5.67 -4.44
N ASP A 959 33.52 -5.06 -3.71
CA ASP A 959 33.62 -4.99 -2.25
C ASP A 959 32.29 -5.40 -1.60
N ARG A 960 32.39 -6.35 -0.66
CA ARG A 960 31.28 -6.95 0.06
C ARG A 960 31.22 -6.30 1.44
N ASN A 961 30.39 -5.26 1.59
CA ASN A 961 29.69 -4.85 2.83
C ASN A 961 29.38 -3.34 2.82
N ILE A 962 28.18 -2.90 2.41
CA ILE A 962 27.70 -1.55 2.79
C ILE A 962 26.20 -1.54 3.07
N ASN A 963 25.85 -1.79 4.34
CA ASN A 963 24.70 -1.20 5.01
C ASN A 963 25.27 -0.32 6.12
N LYS A 964 25.48 0.97 5.85
CA LYS A 964 25.56 2.08 6.84
C LYS A 964 25.61 3.40 6.08
N GLY A 965 24.74 4.34 6.48
CA GLY A 965 24.58 5.64 5.86
C GLY A 965 25.85 6.50 5.93
N GLY A 966 26.10 7.19 4.83
CA GLY A 966 27.14 8.20 4.67
C GLY A 966 27.22 8.60 3.21
N ALA A 967 26.91 9.86 2.90
CA ALA A 967 27.15 10.42 1.57
C ALA A 967 28.66 10.48 1.32
N VAL A 968 29.18 9.97 0.20
CA VAL A 968 30.57 10.21 -0.19
C VAL A 968 30.73 10.43 -1.69
N THR A 969 31.52 11.48 -1.94
CA THR A 969 32.09 12.06 -3.15
C THR A 969 32.97 11.12 -3.97
N THR A 970 33.13 11.45 -5.25
CA THR A 970 33.93 10.77 -6.26
C THR A 970 35.45 10.93 -6.04
N GLU A 971 36.10 9.94 -5.42
CA GLU A 971 37.52 9.65 -5.66
C GLU A 971 37.75 8.14 -5.79
N VAL A 972 38.61 7.75 -6.74
CA VAL A 972 38.84 6.37 -7.19
C VAL A 972 39.81 5.67 -6.24
N ILE A 973 39.37 4.59 -5.57
CA ILE A 973 40.21 3.72 -4.73
C ILE A 973 40.69 2.53 -5.56
N ARG A 974 41.99 2.20 -5.52
CA ARG A 974 42.57 0.98 -6.12
C ARG A 974 42.34 -0.23 -5.22
N LEU A 975 41.92 -1.36 -5.78
CA LEU A 975 41.67 -2.63 -5.06
C LEU A 975 42.81 -3.65 -5.33
N GLY A 976 43.67 -3.89 -4.32
CA GLY A 976 44.61 -5.02 -4.26
C GLY A 976 46.11 -4.66 -4.15
N LEU A 977 46.90 -5.51 -3.47
CA LEU A 977 48.37 -5.42 -3.42
C LEU A 977 48.96 -5.74 -4.80
N THR A 978 49.87 -4.89 -5.27
CA THR A 978 50.71 -5.21 -6.42
C THR A 978 51.65 -6.38 -6.11
N PRO A 979 52.21 -7.06 -7.12
CA PRO A 979 53.16 -8.17 -6.90
C PRO A 979 54.37 -7.78 -6.05
N GLU A 980 54.83 -6.53 -6.15
CA GLU A 980 55.94 -5.98 -5.37
C GLU A 980 55.54 -5.79 -3.89
N GLU A 981 54.38 -5.18 -3.64
CA GLU A 981 53.86 -4.99 -2.28
C GLU A 981 53.50 -6.31 -1.58
N LEU A 982 53.08 -7.32 -2.35
CA LEU A 982 52.86 -8.67 -1.84
C LEU A 982 54.17 -9.33 -1.40
N ALA A 983 55.23 -9.18 -2.20
CA ALA A 983 56.56 -9.73 -1.87
C ALA A 983 57.14 -9.08 -0.61
N ASP A 984 57.08 -7.75 -0.52
CA ASP A 984 57.52 -6.99 0.67
C ASP A 984 56.71 -7.37 1.91
N GLY A 985 55.38 -7.50 1.76
CA GLY A 985 54.50 -7.91 2.85
C GLY A 985 54.82 -9.32 3.36
N VAL A 986 55.11 -10.28 2.47
CA VAL A 986 55.52 -11.64 2.86
C VAL A 986 56.86 -11.62 3.61
N GLU A 987 57.83 -10.82 3.15
CA GLU A 987 59.15 -10.73 3.76
C GLU A 987 59.08 -10.10 5.16
N ILE A 988 58.42 -8.95 5.29
CA ILE A 988 58.25 -8.24 6.57
C ILE A 988 57.53 -9.14 7.58
N LEU A 989 56.49 -9.86 7.15
CA LEU A 989 55.77 -10.75 8.05
C LEU A 989 56.61 -11.96 8.47
N SER A 990 57.37 -12.53 7.55
CA SER A 990 58.24 -13.68 7.83
C SER A 990 59.34 -13.30 8.82
N GLN A 991 59.91 -12.10 8.69
CA GLN A 991 60.90 -11.57 9.64
C GLN A 991 60.29 -11.31 11.02
N ALA A 992 59.10 -10.69 11.09
CA ALA A 992 58.41 -10.41 12.35
C ALA A 992 57.99 -11.70 13.08
N VAL A 993 57.52 -12.71 12.35
CA VAL A 993 57.17 -14.04 12.90
C VAL A 993 58.43 -14.78 13.37
N ALA A 994 59.54 -14.70 12.62
CA ALA A 994 60.82 -15.29 13.02
C ALA A 994 61.40 -14.65 14.30
N ALA A 995 61.14 -13.36 14.52
CA ALA A 995 61.51 -12.66 15.75
C ALA A 995 60.61 -13.01 16.97
N GLN A 996 59.52 -13.76 16.77
CA GLN A 996 58.52 -14.13 17.78
C GLN A 996 57.89 -12.94 18.55
N GLU A 997 57.90 -11.74 17.96
CA GLU A 997 57.30 -10.56 18.57
C GLU A 997 55.79 -10.51 18.31
N GLN A 998 55.03 -11.18 19.17
CA GLN A 998 53.59 -11.40 19.01
C GLN A 998 52.80 -10.09 18.81
N ALA A 999 53.13 -9.03 19.54
CA ALA A 999 52.47 -7.73 19.45
C ALA A 999 52.74 -7.04 18.09
N LEU A 1000 53.97 -7.14 17.59
CA LEU A 1000 54.37 -6.59 16.29
C LEU A 1000 53.65 -7.34 15.17
N VAL A 1001 53.65 -8.67 15.19
CA VAL A 1001 52.95 -9.51 14.21
C VAL A 1001 51.45 -9.18 14.18
N GLN A 1002 50.79 -9.06 15.33
CA GLN A 1002 49.37 -8.69 15.41
C GLN A 1002 49.07 -7.28 14.88
N SER A 1003 49.99 -6.33 15.11
CA SER A 1003 49.86 -4.96 14.59
C SER A 1003 50.04 -4.89 13.09
N LEU A 1004 51.06 -5.54 12.54
CA LEU A 1004 51.33 -5.62 11.11
C LEU A 1004 50.17 -6.32 10.40
N TRP A 1005 49.72 -7.45 10.95
CA TRP A 1005 48.60 -8.21 10.39
C TRP A 1005 47.34 -7.37 10.24
N LYS A 1006 47.10 -6.40 11.14
CA LYS A 1006 45.94 -5.50 11.09
C LYS A 1006 45.97 -4.48 9.96
N ILE A 1007 47.14 -4.18 9.38
CA ILE A 1007 47.32 -3.16 8.33
C ILE A 1007 46.60 -3.56 7.03
N TRP A 1008 46.70 -4.83 6.64
CA TRP A 1008 46.13 -5.34 5.39
C TRP A 1008 44.64 -5.69 5.53
N ASN A 1009 43.87 -5.54 4.46
CA ASN A 1009 42.47 -5.98 4.44
C ASN A 1009 42.34 -7.50 4.23
N SER A 1010 41.12 -8.04 4.29
CA SER A 1010 40.89 -9.49 4.24
C SER A 1010 41.37 -10.15 2.93
N SER A 1011 41.27 -9.45 1.80
CA SER A 1011 41.73 -9.94 0.50
C SER A 1011 43.27 -10.02 0.44
N GLU A 1012 43.92 -8.96 0.91
CA GLU A 1012 45.38 -8.83 0.97
C GLU A 1012 46.01 -9.83 1.94
N ARG A 1013 45.42 -10.01 3.13
CA ARG A 1013 45.86 -11.05 4.08
C ARG A 1013 45.73 -12.45 3.48
N SER A 1014 44.69 -12.70 2.69
CA SER A 1014 44.50 -13.98 2.03
C SER A 1014 45.56 -14.22 0.95
N ALA A 1015 45.94 -13.18 0.20
CA ALA A 1015 47.05 -13.24 -0.75
C ALA A 1015 48.40 -13.49 -0.04
N LEU A 1016 48.67 -12.77 1.06
CA LEU A 1016 49.87 -12.95 1.89
C LEU A 1016 49.95 -14.37 2.48
N LEU A 1017 48.84 -14.86 3.05
CA LEU A 1017 48.75 -16.24 3.56
C LEU A 1017 49.06 -17.26 2.48
N ASN A 1018 48.54 -17.09 1.27
CA ASN A 1018 48.77 -18.02 0.17
C ASN A 1018 50.23 -18.01 -0.33
N ALA A 1019 50.93 -16.89 -0.18
CA ALA A 1019 52.32 -16.72 -0.59
C ALA A 1019 53.35 -17.17 0.47
N LEU A 1020 52.98 -17.20 1.77
CA LEU A 1020 53.86 -17.65 2.86
C LEU A 1020 54.13 -19.16 2.82
N THR A 1021 55.29 -19.62 3.28
CA THR A 1021 55.56 -21.06 3.43
C THR A 1021 54.74 -21.68 4.56
N SER A 1022 54.51 -22.99 4.50
CA SER A 1022 53.73 -23.74 5.49
C SER A 1022 54.28 -23.65 6.92
N GLU A 1023 55.60 -23.57 7.08
CA GLU A 1023 56.27 -23.36 8.38
C GLU A 1023 56.02 -21.97 8.97
N VAL A 1024 56.10 -20.93 8.14
CA VAL A 1024 55.85 -19.55 8.58
C VAL A 1024 54.37 -19.32 8.87
N ARG A 1025 53.45 -19.91 8.07
CA ARG A 1025 52.00 -19.86 8.36
C ARG A 1025 51.65 -20.50 9.71
N ARG A 1026 52.33 -21.58 10.08
CA ARG A 1026 52.12 -22.24 11.38
C ARG A 1026 52.56 -21.35 12.53
N SER A 1027 53.76 -20.78 12.42
CA SER A 1027 54.34 -19.88 13.44
C SER A 1027 53.55 -18.55 13.55
N LEU A 1028 53.04 -18.04 12.42
CA LEU A 1028 52.12 -16.91 12.37
C LEU A 1028 50.80 -17.23 13.10
N SER A 1029 50.24 -18.43 12.87
CA SER A 1029 49.01 -18.87 13.54
C SER A 1029 49.20 -18.95 15.06
N GLU A 1030 50.35 -19.42 15.53
CA GLU A 1030 50.70 -19.41 16.96
C GLU A 1030 50.83 -17.99 17.53
N CYS A 1031 51.49 -17.07 16.80
CA CYS A 1031 51.56 -15.66 17.19
C CYS A 1031 50.17 -14.97 17.20
N LEU A 1032 49.25 -15.40 16.33
CA LEU A 1032 47.87 -14.91 16.31
C LEU A 1032 46.94 -15.67 17.29
N GLY A 1033 47.43 -16.70 17.99
CA GLY A 1033 46.67 -17.47 18.98
C GLY A 1033 45.71 -18.51 18.41
N ILE A 1034 45.96 -19.00 17.18
CA ILE A 1034 45.11 -19.97 16.46
C ILE A 1034 45.70 -21.39 16.63
N LEU A 1035 44.92 -22.33 17.17
CA LEU A 1035 45.36 -23.71 17.43
C LEU A 1035 45.55 -24.55 16.13
N PRO A 1036 46.54 -25.47 16.07
CA PRO A 1036 46.76 -26.32 14.91
C PRO A 1036 45.58 -27.28 14.65
N GLY A 1037 45.02 -27.28 13.43
CA GLY A 1037 43.95 -28.20 13.00
C GLY A 1037 42.52 -27.62 12.97
N ALA A 1038 42.36 -26.33 13.28
CA ALA A 1038 41.10 -25.60 13.21
C ALA A 1038 40.67 -25.24 11.77
N ILE A 1039 39.38 -25.43 11.41
CA ILE A 1039 38.80 -24.81 10.22
C ILE A 1039 38.24 -23.45 10.63
N VAL A 1040 38.83 -22.37 10.17
CA VAL A 1040 38.37 -21.01 10.48
C VAL A 1040 37.48 -20.50 9.35
N ARG A 1041 36.27 -20.03 9.66
CA ARG A 1041 35.44 -19.27 8.72
C ARG A 1041 35.21 -17.87 9.26
N TRP A 1042 35.38 -16.89 8.38
CA TRP A 1042 35.24 -15.47 8.72
C TRP A 1042 33.79 -15.00 8.50
N LEU A 1043 33.21 -14.31 9.47
CA LEU A 1043 31.87 -13.72 9.38
C LEU A 1043 31.99 -12.19 9.26
N CYS A 1044 31.63 -11.70 8.07
CA CYS A 1044 31.93 -10.35 7.60
C CYS A 1044 31.29 -9.18 8.37
N GLN A 1045 30.37 -9.39 9.33
CA GLN A 1045 29.62 -8.29 9.94
C GLN A 1045 30.15 -7.77 11.29
N ALA A 1046 31.05 -8.49 11.98
CA ALA A 1046 31.51 -8.10 13.32
C ALA A 1046 33.04 -8.09 13.51
N GLY A 1047 33.83 -8.62 12.57
CA GLY A 1047 35.29 -8.66 12.70
C GLY A 1047 35.83 -9.69 13.71
N ASP A 1048 34.99 -10.60 14.21
CA ASP A 1048 35.36 -11.70 15.11
C ASP A 1048 35.70 -12.99 14.35
N TRP A 1049 36.53 -13.83 14.97
CA TRP A 1049 36.90 -15.16 14.46
C TRP A 1049 35.82 -16.20 14.83
N VAL A 1050 35.48 -17.11 13.91
CA VAL A 1050 34.74 -18.33 14.25
C VAL A 1050 35.56 -19.54 13.81
N VAL A 1051 35.87 -20.39 14.78
CA VAL A 1051 36.63 -21.63 14.58
C VAL A 1051 35.65 -22.79 14.63
N ASP A 1052 35.45 -23.48 13.51
CA ASP A 1052 34.68 -24.72 13.44
C ASP A 1052 35.56 -25.92 13.83
N PHE A 1053 35.03 -26.78 14.70
CA PHE A 1053 35.57 -28.12 14.97
C PHE A 1053 34.46 -29.14 14.77
N VAL A 1054 34.75 -30.23 14.06
CA VAL A 1054 33.85 -31.38 13.95
C VAL A 1054 34.62 -32.63 14.36
N GLU A 1055 34.45 -33.03 15.61
CA GLU A 1055 34.43 -34.44 16.00
C GLU A 1055 33.26 -34.65 16.96
N ALA A 1056 32.49 -35.70 16.66
CA ALA A 1056 31.21 -36.14 17.21
C ALA A 1056 30.62 -35.33 18.40
N ASP A 1057 29.45 -34.73 18.14
CA ASP A 1057 28.41 -34.34 19.10
C ASP A 1057 28.43 -32.92 19.72
N SER A 1058 29.34 -32.01 19.34
CA SER A 1058 29.13 -30.56 19.63
C SER A 1058 29.99 -29.60 18.82
N VAL A 1059 29.43 -28.44 18.43
CA VAL A 1059 30.16 -27.27 17.88
C VAL A 1059 30.52 -26.31 19.01
N ARG A 1060 31.76 -25.76 19.01
CA ARG A 1060 32.20 -24.71 19.95
C ARG A 1060 32.57 -23.45 19.18
N ILE A 1061 31.89 -22.34 19.49
CA ILE A 1061 32.20 -21.03 18.93
C ILE A 1061 33.11 -20.29 19.92
N PHE A 1062 34.23 -19.75 19.43
CA PHE A 1062 35.08 -18.84 20.19
C PHE A 1062 34.84 -17.41 19.70
N GLN A 1063 33.94 -16.69 20.36
CA GLN A 1063 33.82 -15.24 20.18
C GLN A 1063 34.83 -14.58 21.11
N SER A 1064 35.40 -13.42 20.74
CA SER A 1064 36.26 -12.68 21.67
C SER A 1064 35.47 -12.33 22.94
N GLY A 1065 35.68 -13.11 24.02
CA GLY A 1065 35.05 -12.94 25.32
C GLY A 1065 33.95 -13.94 25.74
N CYS A 1066 33.57 -14.96 24.97
CA CYS A 1066 32.60 -15.98 25.41
C CYS A 1066 32.89 -17.38 24.84
N SER A 1067 32.95 -18.39 25.71
CA SER A 1067 33.08 -19.81 25.36
C SER A 1067 31.84 -20.59 25.81
N GLY A 1068 31.04 -21.08 24.86
CA GLY A 1068 29.83 -21.86 25.15
C GLY A 1068 29.55 -22.90 24.07
N LYS A 1069 29.10 -24.10 24.49
CA LYS A 1069 28.59 -25.14 23.57
C LYS A 1069 27.17 -24.78 23.12
N MET A 1070 26.87 -24.94 21.84
CA MET A 1070 25.54 -24.71 21.26
C MET A 1070 25.04 -26.00 20.58
N GLU A 1071 23.75 -26.31 20.74
CA GLU A 1071 23.14 -27.49 20.08
C GLU A 1071 22.90 -27.23 18.58
N ILE A 1072 23.11 -28.27 17.76
CA ILE A 1072 23.06 -28.21 16.29
C ILE A 1072 21.70 -27.71 15.76
N ALA A 1073 20.60 -27.97 16.49
CA ALA A 1073 19.26 -27.53 16.08
C ALA A 1073 19.10 -26.00 16.06
N LEU A 1074 19.84 -25.28 16.91
CA LEU A 1074 19.82 -23.81 16.96
C LEU A 1074 20.70 -23.17 15.87
N LEU A 1075 21.60 -23.94 15.24
CA LEU A 1075 22.45 -23.47 14.15
C LEU A 1075 21.68 -23.35 12.82
N ALA A 1076 20.62 -24.16 12.63
CA ALA A 1076 19.79 -24.16 11.43
C ALA A 1076 18.85 -22.95 11.33
N ASP A 1077 18.57 -22.27 12.44
CA ASP A 1077 17.79 -21.02 12.46
C ASP A 1077 18.68 -19.77 12.31
N LEU A 1078 20.01 -19.92 12.38
CA LEU A 1078 21.01 -18.85 12.27
C LEU A 1078 21.72 -18.81 10.91
N CYS A 1079 21.71 -19.91 10.15
CA CYS A 1079 22.13 -19.99 8.74
C CYS A 1079 20.92 -19.80 7.82
#